data_AF-A0AA87Z3F1-F1
#
_entry.id   AF-A0AA87Z3F1-F1
#
_cell.length_a   1.000
_cell.length_b   1.000
_cell.length_c   1.000
_cell.angle_alpha   90.00
_cell.angle_beta   90.00
_cell.angle_gamma   90.00
#
_symmetry.space_group_name_H-M   'P 1'
#
loop_
_entity.id
_entity.type
_entity.pdbx_description
1 polymer ?
#
loop_
_entity_poly.entity_id
_entity_poly.type
_entity_poly.pdbx_seq_one_letter_code
_entity_poly.pdbx_strand_id
1 'polypeptide(L)'
;MNSSAVLAPPSAVLVPPSAPRRSPFLNPIPIPLPTTTISVRPQRRRFRVSTSRSSSTPAEDQSGAAAASPPPPPTPSDVFGGRKELTGIQPLVEKLSPPLRLASSAIVFAGAVAAGYGLGFRFGKSQNAALGGAVALGAAGGAAAYALNACVPEVAAVELHNYVAGSDDPKAVKKEDIEGIARSYGVSKQDEAFSAELSELYCRFVSSVLPPGGEDLSGNEVDTIINFKNALGLDDPEAAAMHMEIGRRIFRQRLETGDRDANIEQHRAFQKLIYVSTLVFGDASSFLLPWKRVFKVTDSQVELAIRDNAQRLYASRLKSVGRDISIEQLVNLREAQRLYRLNDEHAEDLLKEHTRKLVEENISSALSIVKSRARATQGVKQVVEELDKVLALNNLLISLKNHPEADRFARGVGPVSLLDGVYDGDKKIDELKLLFRAYVTDALSGGRMEENKLSALNQLRNIFGLGKREAETIVLDITSKVYRKRLAQAVTGGDLEMADSKAAFLQNICEELHFDPQKASAIHEEIYRQKLQQCVADGELDEQDVAALLKLRVMLCIPQPAVEAAHADICGSLFEKAVKEAISAGVDGYDADIKQSVRKAAHGLRLSRETAMSIASTAVRKVFINYIKRARAAGNRTESAKELKKMIAFNTLVVTELVKDIKGEPADTPSEEPVKEEEKQVEEDEEWESLQTLRKIKPSKELAAKLGKPGQTEITLKDDLPERDRTDLYKTYLLFCLTGEVTRIPFGAQITTKKDDSEYVLLNQLGGILGLTTTEIVEVHRSLAEQAFRQQAEVILADGQLTKARVEQLNELEKQVGLPSQYAQKIIKNITTTKMAAAIETAIGQGRLNIKQIRELKEANVDLDNMISESLRENLFKKTVDEIFSSGTGEFDEEEVFEKIPVDLNINAAKAKGVVHELAQSRLSNSLIQAVALLRQRNRQGVVSSLNDLLACDKAVPANPLSWDVPEELADLYAIYLKSEPAPEKLSRLQSLLGISDSTAAALREMGDRVLNLGAEEEKFVF
;
A
#
# COMPACT_ATOMS: atom_id res chain seq x y z
N MET A 1 39.11 2.63 -8.55
CA MET A 1 39.33 3.08 -7.17
C MET A 1 38.29 2.41 -6.29
N ASN A 2 38.78 1.70 -5.29
CA ASN A 2 38.01 1.05 -4.24
C ASN A 2 37.08 2.04 -3.53
N SER A 3 35.93 1.54 -3.05
CA SER A 3 35.60 1.53 -1.62
C SER A 3 34.29 0.78 -1.36
N SER A 4 34.41 -0.26 -0.54
CA SER A 4 33.35 -1.02 0.12
C SER A 4 32.56 -0.18 1.11
N ALA A 5 31.30 -0.55 1.41
CA ALA A 5 30.85 -0.96 2.75
C ALA A 5 29.32 -0.90 2.94
N VAL A 6 28.77 -2.06 3.34
CA VAL A 6 27.79 -2.25 4.43
C VAL A 6 26.41 -1.59 4.30
N LEU A 7 25.40 -2.42 4.01
CA LEU A 7 24.00 -2.18 4.40
C LEU A 7 23.39 -3.48 4.92
N ALA A 8 23.25 -3.54 6.25
CA ALA A 8 22.39 -4.45 6.99
C ALA A 8 21.00 -3.81 7.19
N PRO A 9 19.91 -4.59 7.32
CA PRO A 9 18.56 -4.08 7.53
C PRO A 9 18.12 -4.12 9.00
N PRO A 10 17.19 -3.24 9.43
CA PRO A 10 16.26 -3.53 10.53
C PRO A 10 14.81 -3.28 10.07
N SER A 11 13.73 -3.86 10.60
CA SER A 11 13.48 -4.87 11.61
C SER A 11 12.06 -5.38 11.32
N ALA A 12 11.86 -6.70 11.27
CA ALA A 12 10.54 -7.32 11.24
C ALA A 12 10.18 -7.80 12.66
N VAL A 13 9.01 -7.40 13.15
CA VAL A 13 8.47 -7.86 14.43
C VAL A 13 7.86 -9.26 14.24
N LEU A 14 8.34 -10.16 15.09
CA LEU A 14 8.06 -11.60 15.16
C LEU A 14 6.69 -11.91 15.77
N VAL A 15 5.97 -12.85 15.18
CA VAL A 15 5.00 -13.73 15.84
C VAL A 15 5.44 -15.17 15.60
N PRO A 16 5.80 -15.96 16.63
CA PRO A 16 6.12 -17.37 16.47
C PRO A 16 4.89 -18.28 16.70
N PRO A 17 4.87 -19.49 16.10
CA PRO A 17 3.76 -20.44 16.20
C PRO A 17 3.91 -21.37 17.41
N SER A 18 2.80 -21.66 18.10
CA SER A 18 2.74 -22.62 19.20
C SER A 18 2.08 -23.93 18.77
N ALA A 19 2.89 -24.98 18.71
CA ALA A 19 2.47 -26.39 18.64
C ALA A 19 2.22 -26.95 20.08
N PRO A 20 1.50 -28.08 20.23
CA PRO A 20 0.85 -28.46 21.48
C PRO A 20 1.80 -29.22 22.41
N ARG A 21 1.78 -28.87 23.70
CA ARG A 21 2.45 -29.64 24.77
C ARG A 21 1.60 -30.84 25.18
N ARG A 22 2.14 -32.04 24.95
CA ARG A 22 1.83 -33.27 25.71
C ARG A 22 2.81 -33.42 26.86
N SER A 23 2.35 -33.99 27.98
CA SER A 23 3.00 -35.00 28.86
C SER A 23 2.50 -34.83 30.32
N PRO A 24 2.68 -35.79 31.24
CA PRO A 24 2.53 -37.27 31.12
C PRO A 24 1.95 -37.98 32.40
N PHE A 25 1.71 -39.31 32.31
CA PHE A 25 1.70 -40.35 33.38
C PHE A 25 0.56 -40.34 34.44
N LEU A 26 0.07 -41.42 35.07
CA LEU A 26 0.16 -42.90 35.04
C LEU A 26 -1.00 -43.41 35.95
N ASN A 27 -1.63 -44.54 35.61
CA ASN A 27 -2.30 -45.46 36.56
C ASN A 27 -1.32 -46.64 36.86
N PRO A 28 -1.52 -47.62 37.79
CA PRO A 28 -2.61 -47.87 38.77
C PRO A 28 -2.21 -48.47 40.20
N ILE A 29 -3.18 -48.56 41.16
CA ILE A 29 -3.46 -49.64 42.19
C ILE A 29 -2.49 -49.83 43.44
N PRO A 30 -2.88 -50.32 44.68
CA PRO A 30 -4.15 -50.38 45.49
C PRO A 30 -4.07 -50.34 47.08
N ILE A 31 -5.24 -50.27 47.78
CA ILE A 31 -5.64 -50.64 49.22
C ILE A 31 -4.93 -49.92 50.42
N PRO A 32 -5.44 -49.77 51.69
CA PRO A 32 -6.63 -50.34 52.38
C PRO A 32 -7.54 -49.39 53.22
N LEU A 33 -8.69 -49.94 53.66
CA LEU A 33 -9.63 -49.38 54.67
C LEU A 33 -8.99 -49.18 56.06
N PRO A 34 -9.59 -48.35 56.94
CA PRO A 34 -10.47 -48.94 57.97
C PRO A 34 -11.81 -48.20 58.20
N THR A 35 -12.79 -49.04 58.58
CA THR A 35 -14.02 -48.80 59.34
C THR A 35 -13.84 -47.80 60.51
N THR A 36 -14.84 -47.05 61.00
CA THR A 36 -15.96 -47.53 61.84
C THR A 36 -17.01 -46.40 62.04
N THR A 37 -18.30 -46.75 61.88
CA THR A 37 -19.56 -46.28 62.55
C THR A 37 -19.73 -44.80 63.00
N ILE A 38 -20.87 -44.12 62.79
CA ILE A 38 -22.19 -44.36 63.44
C ILE A 38 -23.34 -43.79 62.57
N SER A 39 -24.47 -44.49 62.62
CA SER A 39 -25.68 -44.31 61.80
C SER A 39 -26.69 -43.30 62.35
N VAL A 40 -27.44 -42.63 61.46
CA VAL A 40 -28.89 -42.37 61.62
C VAL A 40 -29.57 -42.42 60.24
N ARG A 41 -30.57 -43.30 60.08
CA ARG A 41 -31.51 -43.36 58.93
C ARG A 41 -32.81 -42.63 59.30
N PRO A 42 -33.61 -42.18 58.30
CA PRO A 42 -34.84 -42.93 58.07
C PRO A 42 -35.15 -43.26 56.59
N GLN A 43 -35.69 -44.47 56.45
CA GLN A 43 -36.59 -45.08 55.45
C GLN A 43 -36.78 -44.47 54.04
N ARG A 44 -36.26 -45.20 53.04
CA ARG A 44 -36.76 -45.24 51.66
C ARG A 44 -38.08 -46.02 51.58
N ARG A 45 -39.10 -45.47 50.94
CA ARG A 45 -40.19 -46.24 50.31
C ARG A 45 -39.82 -46.56 48.86
N ARG A 46 -39.95 -47.83 48.49
CA ARG A 46 -39.82 -48.36 47.12
C ARG A 46 -41.20 -48.28 46.47
N PHE A 47 -41.28 -47.77 45.23
CA PHE A 47 -42.34 -48.16 44.30
C PHE A 47 -41.77 -49.16 43.28
N ARG A 48 -42.60 -50.16 43.00
CA ARG A 48 -42.33 -51.38 42.24
C ARG A 48 -42.93 -51.15 40.85
N VAL A 49 -42.13 -51.25 39.79
CA VAL A 49 -42.64 -51.36 38.41
C VAL A 49 -42.23 -52.73 37.89
N SER A 50 -43.24 -53.53 37.58
CA SER A 50 -43.18 -54.83 36.94
C SER A 50 -42.77 -54.69 35.47
N THR A 51 -41.72 -55.40 35.08
CA THR A 51 -41.31 -55.60 33.69
C THR A 51 -42.06 -56.81 33.12
N SER A 52 -42.81 -56.62 32.02
CA SER A 52 -43.24 -57.72 31.16
C SER A 52 -42.10 -58.01 30.17
N ARG A 53 -41.41 -59.12 30.41
CA ARG A 53 -40.40 -59.70 29.53
C ARG A 53 -41.11 -60.64 28.56
N SER A 54 -41.19 -60.28 27.28
CA SER A 54 -41.52 -61.24 26.22
C SER A 54 -40.22 -61.74 25.59
N SER A 55 -40.09 -63.06 25.64
CA SER A 55 -38.93 -63.87 25.26
C SER A 55 -38.70 -63.93 23.76
N SER A 56 -37.44 -63.75 23.36
CA SER A 56 -36.89 -64.13 22.06
C SER A 56 -36.41 -65.59 22.10
N THR A 57 -36.84 -66.42 21.16
CA THR A 57 -36.12 -67.63 20.72
C THR A 57 -35.81 -67.50 19.23
N PRO A 58 -34.64 -67.98 18.77
CA PRO A 58 -34.08 -67.64 17.46
C PRO A 58 -34.44 -68.66 16.38
N ALA A 59 -34.48 -68.22 15.12
CA ALA A 59 -34.31 -69.10 13.96
C ALA A 59 -33.77 -68.30 12.77
N GLU A 60 -32.59 -68.69 12.29
CA GLU A 60 -32.16 -68.51 10.90
C GLU A 60 -33.08 -69.39 10.02
N ASP A 61 -33.60 -68.89 8.90
CA ASP A 61 -32.96 -69.03 7.57
C ASP A 61 -33.93 -68.62 6.42
N GLN A 62 -33.35 -67.99 5.39
CA GLN A 62 -33.74 -67.94 3.96
C GLN A 62 -35.13 -67.47 3.44
N SER A 63 -35.05 -66.33 2.73
CA SER A 63 -35.57 -66.05 1.37
C SER A 63 -37.08 -65.99 1.07
N GLY A 64 -37.48 -64.93 0.33
CA GLY A 64 -38.75 -64.86 -0.39
C GLY A 64 -39.36 -63.45 -0.45
N ALA A 65 -39.13 -62.74 -1.55
CA ALA A 65 -39.78 -61.47 -1.86
C ALA A 65 -41.27 -61.63 -2.19
N ALA A 66 -42.14 -60.78 -1.65
CA ALA A 66 -43.39 -60.35 -2.28
C ALA A 66 -43.96 -59.10 -1.57
N ALA A 67 -44.42 -58.15 -2.37
CA ALA A 67 -44.94 -56.86 -1.98
C ALA A 67 -46.17 -56.95 -1.07
N ALA A 68 -46.20 -56.11 -0.03
CA ALA A 68 -47.42 -55.75 0.70
C ALA A 68 -47.44 -54.22 0.88
N SER A 69 -48.60 -53.65 0.58
CA SER A 69 -48.99 -52.24 0.63
C SER A 69 -48.60 -51.53 1.93
N PRO A 70 -48.39 -50.20 1.91
CA PRO A 70 -48.15 -49.44 3.14
C PRO A 70 -49.40 -49.50 4.04
N PRO A 71 -49.24 -49.58 5.37
CA PRO A 71 -50.35 -49.49 6.30
C PRO A 71 -51.02 -48.09 6.18
N PRO A 72 -52.35 -47.98 6.38
CA PRO A 72 -53.03 -46.69 6.39
C PRO A 72 -52.51 -45.83 7.55
N PRO A 73 -52.56 -44.48 7.43
CA PRO A 73 -52.07 -43.58 8.46
C PRO A 73 -52.86 -43.77 9.78
N PRO A 74 -52.21 -43.60 10.94
CA PRO A 74 -52.87 -43.74 12.23
C PRO A 74 -53.99 -42.68 12.37
N THR A 75 -55.19 -43.12 12.68
CA THR A 75 -56.30 -42.24 13.06
C THR A 75 -55.98 -41.53 14.39
N PRO A 76 -56.50 -40.31 14.62
CA PRO A 76 -56.22 -39.49 15.82
C PRO A 76 -56.72 -40.07 17.16
N SER A 77 -57.29 -41.28 17.14
CA SER A 77 -58.02 -41.90 18.24
C SER A 77 -57.15 -42.56 19.32
N ASP A 78 -55.82 -42.42 19.30
CA ASP A 78 -54.93 -43.11 20.26
C ASP A 78 -53.94 -42.18 20.97
N VAL A 79 -54.27 -40.88 21.10
CA VAL A 79 -53.41 -39.88 21.80
C VAL A 79 -53.33 -40.15 23.31
N PHE A 80 -54.43 -40.60 23.91
CA PHE A 80 -54.52 -40.83 25.36
C PHE A 80 -54.40 -42.31 25.76
N GLY A 81 -54.34 -43.23 24.79
CA GLY A 81 -54.43 -44.68 25.01
C GLY A 81 -55.86 -45.14 25.33
N GLY A 82 -56.13 -46.43 25.15
CA GLY A 82 -57.45 -47.02 25.38
C GLY A 82 -58.01 -46.86 26.81
N ARG A 83 -59.29 -47.21 26.98
CA ARG A 83 -59.99 -47.13 28.28
C ARG A 83 -59.32 -48.01 29.35
N LYS A 84 -59.14 -47.47 30.56
CA LYS A 84 -58.61 -48.17 31.74
C LYS A 84 -59.74 -48.94 32.45
N GLU A 85 -59.48 -50.19 32.84
CA GLU A 85 -60.42 -51.06 33.56
C GLU A 85 -60.31 -50.87 35.09
N LEU A 86 -61.44 -50.84 35.79
CA LEU A 86 -61.52 -50.77 37.26
C LEU A 86 -61.30 -52.17 37.89
N THR A 87 -60.49 -52.28 38.95
CA THR A 87 -60.13 -53.57 39.58
C THR A 87 -60.53 -53.66 41.08
N GLY A 88 -60.96 -54.84 41.54
CA GLY A 88 -61.26 -55.10 42.96
C GLY A 88 -62.57 -54.46 43.46
N ILE A 89 -62.52 -53.65 44.52
CA ILE A 89 -63.68 -52.98 45.15
C ILE A 89 -64.07 -51.65 44.45
N GLN A 90 -63.28 -51.21 43.46
CA GLN A 90 -63.47 -49.99 42.69
C GLN A 90 -64.82 -49.88 41.93
N PRO A 91 -65.38 -50.95 41.31
CA PRO A 91 -66.68 -50.87 40.61
C PRO A 91 -67.88 -50.68 41.57
N LEU A 92 -67.71 -51.02 42.85
CA LEU A 92 -68.71 -50.76 43.90
C LEU A 92 -68.68 -49.29 44.34
N VAL A 93 -67.52 -48.65 44.25
CA VAL A 93 -67.31 -47.24 44.61
C VAL A 93 -67.82 -46.30 43.50
N GLU A 94 -67.66 -46.69 42.23
CA GLU A 94 -68.21 -46.00 41.04
C GLU A 94 -69.73 -45.77 41.14
N LYS A 95 -70.47 -46.71 41.74
CA LYS A 95 -71.94 -46.66 41.82
C LYS A 95 -72.49 -45.87 43.01
N LEU A 96 -71.65 -45.34 43.90
CA LEU A 96 -72.09 -44.73 45.17
C LEU A 96 -71.73 -43.24 45.26
N SER A 97 -72.74 -42.38 45.44
CA SER A 97 -72.54 -40.93 45.62
C SER A 97 -71.93 -40.58 47.00
N PRO A 98 -71.31 -39.39 47.19
CA PRO A 98 -70.63 -39.01 48.43
C PRO A 98 -71.47 -39.16 49.72
N PRO A 99 -72.75 -38.70 49.78
CA PRO A 99 -73.58 -38.89 50.99
C PRO A 99 -73.95 -40.36 51.20
N LEU A 100 -74.10 -41.13 50.12
CA LEU A 100 -74.43 -42.55 50.18
C LEU A 100 -73.23 -43.41 50.62
N ARG A 101 -72.00 -42.99 50.29
CA ARG A 101 -70.74 -43.61 50.76
C ARG A 101 -70.47 -43.35 52.24
N LEU A 102 -70.73 -42.14 52.73
CA LEU A 102 -70.64 -41.83 54.16
C LEU A 102 -71.69 -42.58 54.97
N ALA A 103 -72.92 -42.69 54.44
CA ALA A 103 -73.97 -43.49 55.07
C ALA A 103 -73.62 -44.99 55.08
N SER A 104 -73.16 -45.55 53.97
CA SER A 104 -72.82 -46.98 53.88
C SER A 104 -71.60 -47.36 54.72
N SER A 105 -70.55 -46.52 54.75
CA SER A 105 -69.39 -46.72 55.62
C SER A 105 -69.74 -46.61 57.11
N ALA A 106 -70.63 -45.68 57.49
CA ALA A 106 -71.14 -45.58 58.85
C ALA A 106 -71.98 -46.81 59.24
N ILE A 107 -72.78 -47.36 58.32
CA ILE A 107 -73.54 -48.60 58.53
C ILE A 107 -72.60 -49.81 58.68
N VAL A 108 -71.56 -49.92 57.86
CA VAL A 108 -70.56 -51.00 57.96
C VAL A 108 -69.80 -50.93 59.29
N PHE A 109 -69.39 -49.74 59.71
CA PHE A 109 -68.74 -49.53 61.01
C PHE A 109 -69.68 -49.84 62.18
N ALA A 110 -70.89 -49.27 62.18
CA ALA A 110 -71.87 -49.49 63.24
C ALA A 110 -72.30 -50.96 63.32
N GLY A 111 -72.49 -51.61 62.17
CA GLY A 111 -72.77 -53.04 62.05
C GLY A 111 -71.64 -53.91 62.58
N ALA A 112 -70.38 -53.56 62.28
CA ALA A 112 -69.21 -54.29 62.77
C ALA A 112 -68.96 -54.09 64.27
N VAL A 113 -69.19 -52.88 64.81
CA VAL A 113 -69.13 -52.59 66.25
C VAL A 113 -70.23 -53.37 66.99
N ALA A 114 -71.46 -53.36 66.47
CA ALA A 114 -72.58 -54.09 67.07
C ALA A 114 -72.37 -55.61 67.02
N ALA A 115 -71.89 -56.14 65.88
CA ALA A 115 -71.54 -57.56 65.73
C ALA A 115 -70.37 -57.96 66.64
N GLY A 116 -69.34 -57.10 66.75
CA GLY A 116 -68.21 -57.29 67.66
C GLY A 116 -68.61 -57.30 69.12
N TYR A 117 -69.51 -56.40 69.52
CA TYR A 117 -70.07 -56.37 70.87
C TYR A 117 -70.82 -57.66 71.18
N GLY A 118 -71.68 -58.11 70.25
CA GLY A 118 -72.45 -59.36 70.38
C GLY A 118 -71.57 -60.62 70.42
N LEU A 119 -70.55 -60.71 69.56
CA LEU A 119 -69.63 -61.85 69.50
C LEU A 119 -68.68 -61.86 70.71
N GLY A 120 -68.14 -60.71 71.12
CA GLY A 120 -67.31 -60.59 72.32
C GLY A 120 -68.06 -60.97 73.61
N PHE A 121 -69.34 -60.59 73.71
CA PHE A 121 -70.21 -61.00 74.82
C PHE A 121 -70.48 -62.51 74.81
N ARG A 122 -70.72 -63.11 73.63
CA ARG A 122 -70.99 -64.55 73.49
C ARG A 122 -69.79 -65.44 73.79
N PHE A 123 -68.58 -65.05 73.39
CA PHE A 123 -67.38 -65.87 73.58
C PHE A 123 -66.63 -65.60 74.90
N GLY A 124 -66.69 -64.38 75.46
CA GLY A 124 -65.94 -64.02 76.68
C GLY A 124 -66.78 -63.79 77.95
N LYS A 125 -68.12 -63.88 77.88
CA LYS A 125 -69.11 -63.77 78.98
C LYS A 125 -68.90 -62.64 80.00
N SER A 126 -68.13 -61.60 79.68
CA SER A 126 -67.88 -60.44 80.53
C SER A 126 -68.06 -59.15 79.74
N GLN A 127 -68.43 -58.06 80.42
CA GLN A 127 -68.59 -56.74 79.79
C GLN A 127 -67.28 -56.29 79.12
N ASN A 128 -66.12 -56.58 79.72
CA ASN A 128 -64.82 -56.24 79.15
C ASN A 128 -64.52 -56.99 77.84
N ALA A 129 -64.97 -58.25 77.70
CA ALA A 129 -64.80 -59.01 76.45
C ALA A 129 -65.78 -58.55 75.34
N ALA A 130 -66.98 -58.12 75.70
CA ALA A 130 -67.93 -57.51 74.75
C ALA A 130 -67.40 -56.18 74.20
N LEU A 131 -66.90 -55.31 75.08
CA LEU A 131 -66.21 -54.09 74.70
C LEU A 131 -64.97 -54.39 73.85
N GLY A 132 -64.16 -55.39 74.22
CA GLY A 132 -63.00 -55.83 73.45
C GLY A 132 -63.34 -56.33 72.04
N GLY A 133 -64.39 -57.14 71.89
CA GLY A 133 -64.88 -57.62 70.59
C GLY A 133 -65.46 -56.51 69.72
N ALA A 134 -66.19 -55.56 70.32
CA ALA A 134 -66.73 -54.37 69.65
C ALA A 134 -65.60 -53.48 69.10
N VAL A 135 -64.55 -53.28 69.89
CA VAL A 135 -63.36 -52.53 69.46
C VAL A 135 -62.61 -53.28 68.36
N ALA A 136 -62.46 -54.60 68.45
CA ALA A 136 -61.74 -55.38 67.44
C ALA A 136 -62.44 -55.42 66.07
N LEU A 137 -63.75 -55.75 66.04
CA LEU A 137 -64.50 -55.72 64.78
C LEU A 137 -64.86 -54.31 64.34
N GLY A 138 -65.06 -53.37 65.26
CA GLY A 138 -65.17 -51.94 64.94
C GLY A 138 -63.92 -51.41 64.25
N ALA A 139 -62.73 -51.80 64.71
CA ALA A 139 -61.47 -51.47 64.04
C ALA A 139 -61.38 -52.11 62.64
N ALA A 140 -61.85 -53.35 62.46
CA ALA A 140 -61.89 -54.01 61.14
C ALA A 140 -62.91 -53.35 60.18
N GLY A 141 -64.11 -53.01 60.66
CA GLY A 141 -65.12 -52.27 59.89
C GLY A 141 -64.68 -50.84 59.56
N GLY A 142 -63.98 -50.20 60.48
CA GLY A 142 -63.31 -48.91 60.27
C GLY A 142 -62.21 -48.99 59.23
N ALA A 143 -61.41 -50.07 59.23
CA ALA A 143 -60.39 -50.32 58.21
C ALA A 143 -61.00 -50.60 56.82
N ALA A 144 -62.12 -51.31 56.74
CA ALA A 144 -62.85 -51.54 55.49
C ALA A 144 -63.50 -50.25 54.94
N ALA A 145 -64.12 -49.45 55.81
CA ALA A 145 -64.64 -48.12 55.47
C ALA A 145 -63.53 -47.17 55.00
N TYR A 146 -62.37 -47.21 55.65
CA TYR A 146 -61.19 -46.46 55.25
C TYR A 146 -60.67 -46.92 53.89
N ALA A 147 -60.58 -48.23 53.64
CA ALA A 147 -60.17 -48.78 52.34
C ALA A 147 -61.11 -48.39 51.20
N LEU A 148 -62.43 -48.39 51.44
CA LEU A 148 -63.43 -47.95 50.45
C LEU A 148 -63.28 -46.46 50.11
N ASN A 149 -63.04 -45.62 51.12
CA ASN A 149 -62.82 -44.18 50.90
C ASN A 149 -61.43 -43.87 50.30
N ALA A 150 -60.41 -44.70 50.56
CA ALA A 150 -59.06 -44.53 50.03
C ALA A 150 -58.95 -44.85 48.53
N CYS A 151 -59.83 -45.69 47.97
CA CYS A 151 -59.86 -46.00 46.53
C CYS A 151 -60.64 -44.99 45.68
N VAL A 152 -61.42 -44.09 46.29
CA VAL A 152 -62.22 -43.06 45.61
C VAL A 152 -61.40 -42.18 44.64
N PRO A 153 -60.25 -41.61 45.04
CA PRO A 153 -59.49 -40.76 44.14
C PRO A 153 -58.92 -41.55 42.94
N GLU A 154 -58.62 -42.85 43.09
CA GLU A 154 -58.18 -43.70 41.97
C GLU A 154 -59.31 -43.98 40.96
N VAL A 155 -60.53 -44.24 41.44
CA VAL A 155 -61.71 -44.47 40.57
C VAL A 155 -62.06 -43.21 39.78
N ALA A 156 -62.06 -42.05 40.44
CA ALA A 156 -62.31 -40.76 39.79
C ALA A 156 -61.25 -40.46 38.71
N ALA A 157 -60.00 -40.86 38.95
CA ALA A 157 -58.90 -40.64 38.02
C ALA A 157 -58.98 -41.58 36.80
N VAL A 158 -59.45 -42.82 36.98
CA VAL A 158 -59.74 -43.76 35.88
C VAL A 158 -60.93 -43.31 35.04
N GLU A 159 -61.98 -42.77 35.66
CA GLU A 159 -63.13 -42.23 34.92
C GLU A 159 -62.77 -40.97 34.12
N LEU A 160 -61.94 -40.09 34.70
CA LEU A 160 -61.37 -38.95 34.00
C LEU A 160 -60.56 -39.38 32.76
N HIS A 161 -59.69 -40.38 32.91
CA HIS A 161 -58.94 -40.96 31.79
C HIS A 161 -59.89 -41.51 30.72
N ASN A 162 -60.95 -42.21 31.11
CA ASN A 162 -61.93 -42.79 30.19
C ASN A 162 -62.80 -41.73 29.48
N TYR A 163 -63.08 -40.60 30.13
CA TYR A 163 -63.79 -39.46 29.54
C TYR A 163 -62.93 -38.76 28.46
N VAL A 164 -61.65 -38.50 28.77
CA VAL A 164 -60.73 -37.86 27.83
C VAL A 164 -60.35 -38.81 26.69
N ALA A 165 -60.11 -40.09 26.96
CA ALA A 165 -59.86 -41.11 25.94
C ALA A 165 -61.10 -41.46 25.10
N GLY A 166 -62.30 -41.17 25.59
CA GLY A 166 -63.56 -41.33 24.86
C GLY A 166 -63.95 -40.13 24.00
N SER A 167 -63.17 -39.04 24.04
CA SER A 167 -63.39 -37.84 23.23
C SER A 167 -62.59 -37.94 21.93
N ASP A 168 -63.27 -37.96 20.78
CA ASP A 168 -62.61 -38.09 19.46
C ASP A 168 -61.74 -36.87 19.09
N ASP A 169 -61.99 -35.69 19.70
CA ASP A 169 -61.17 -34.48 19.56
C ASP A 169 -60.74 -33.95 20.95
N PRO A 170 -59.43 -33.85 21.25
CA PRO A 170 -58.92 -33.28 22.50
C PRO A 170 -59.31 -31.81 22.73
N LYS A 171 -59.76 -31.08 21.68
CA LYS A 171 -60.25 -29.70 21.81
C LYS A 171 -61.68 -29.60 22.34
N ALA A 172 -62.41 -30.71 22.41
CA ALA A 172 -63.81 -30.75 22.88
C ALA A 172 -63.94 -30.88 24.41
N VAL A 173 -62.83 -31.10 25.11
CA VAL A 173 -62.79 -31.25 26.56
C VAL A 173 -63.16 -29.94 27.25
N LYS A 174 -64.15 -30.00 28.15
CA LYS A 174 -64.65 -28.83 28.88
C LYS A 174 -64.26 -28.89 30.35
N LYS A 175 -63.97 -27.70 30.91
CA LYS A 175 -63.64 -27.54 32.32
C LYS A 175 -64.80 -27.92 33.23
N GLU A 176 -66.02 -27.65 32.79
CA GLU A 176 -67.24 -27.93 33.55
C GLU A 176 -67.46 -29.44 33.74
N ASP A 177 -67.11 -30.24 32.73
CA ASP A 177 -67.32 -31.70 32.75
C ASP A 177 -66.30 -32.39 33.68
N ILE A 178 -65.05 -31.94 33.67
CA ILE A 178 -63.99 -32.41 34.57
C ILE A 178 -64.30 -32.05 36.03
N GLU A 179 -64.81 -30.82 36.27
CA GLU A 179 -65.28 -30.42 37.59
C GLU A 179 -66.54 -31.17 38.02
N GLY A 180 -67.39 -31.55 37.06
CA GLY A 180 -68.55 -32.42 37.29
C GLY A 180 -68.14 -33.81 37.81
N ILE A 181 -67.11 -34.41 37.21
CA ILE A 181 -66.53 -35.69 37.64
C ILE A 181 -65.88 -35.56 39.04
N ALA A 182 -65.15 -34.47 39.30
CA ALA A 182 -64.58 -34.24 40.63
C ALA A 182 -65.68 -34.10 41.72
N ARG A 183 -66.78 -33.40 41.40
CA ARG A 183 -67.92 -33.21 42.31
C ARG A 183 -68.73 -34.49 42.53
N SER A 184 -68.91 -35.34 41.52
CA SER A 184 -69.64 -36.61 41.65
C SER A 184 -68.93 -37.59 42.60
N TYR A 185 -67.60 -37.53 42.66
CA TYR A 185 -66.79 -38.36 43.56
C TYR A 185 -66.38 -37.69 44.88
N GLY A 186 -66.67 -36.40 45.06
CA GLY A 186 -66.28 -35.65 46.27
C GLY A 186 -64.76 -35.51 46.41
N VAL A 187 -64.05 -35.54 45.28
CA VAL A 187 -62.58 -35.46 45.18
C VAL A 187 -62.21 -34.01 44.90
N SER A 188 -61.18 -33.53 45.57
CA SER A 188 -60.61 -32.20 45.36
C SER A 188 -59.55 -32.25 44.27
N LYS A 189 -59.30 -31.12 43.61
CA LYS A 189 -58.20 -31.00 42.63
C LYS A 189 -56.81 -31.26 43.24
N GLN A 190 -56.69 -31.26 44.57
CA GLN A 190 -55.44 -31.46 45.32
C GLN A 190 -55.21 -32.93 45.70
N ASP A 191 -56.12 -33.84 45.35
CA ASP A 191 -55.93 -35.26 45.63
C ASP A 191 -54.86 -35.87 44.71
N GLU A 192 -53.93 -36.63 45.30
CA GLU A 192 -52.67 -37.08 44.66
C GLU A 192 -52.92 -37.94 43.41
N ALA A 193 -53.89 -38.86 43.43
CA ALA A 193 -54.17 -39.73 42.28
C ALA A 193 -54.89 -39.00 41.13
N PHE A 194 -55.81 -38.08 41.45
CA PHE A 194 -56.58 -37.33 40.47
C PHE A 194 -55.73 -36.27 39.76
N SER A 195 -54.90 -35.54 40.53
CA SER A 195 -53.92 -34.59 39.99
C SER A 195 -52.82 -35.27 39.16
N ALA A 196 -52.39 -36.48 39.54
CA ALA A 196 -51.42 -37.25 38.77
C ALA A 196 -51.95 -37.67 37.39
N GLU A 197 -53.21 -38.09 37.28
CA GLU A 197 -53.84 -38.43 35.99
C GLU A 197 -54.08 -37.18 35.12
N LEU A 198 -54.53 -36.05 35.70
CA LEU A 198 -54.62 -34.77 34.98
C LEU A 198 -53.26 -34.37 34.38
N SER A 199 -52.21 -34.51 35.19
CA SER A 199 -50.83 -34.24 34.79
C SER A 199 -50.36 -35.21 33.69
N GLU A 200 -50.67 -36.50 33.80
CA GLU A 200 -50.31 -37.51 32.79
C GLU A 200 -51.00 -37.25 31.44
N LEU A 201 -52.30 -36.93 31.46
CA LEU A 201 -53.08 -36.57 30.28
C LEU A 201 -52.51 -35.32 29.61
N TYR A 202 -52.16 -34.29 30.38
CA TYR A 202 -51.49 -33.10 29.87
C TYR A 202 -50.12 -33.42 29.26
N CYS A 203 -49.32 -34.27 29.91
CA CYS A 203 -48.02 -34.71 29.39
C CYS A 203 -48.12 -35.44 28.05
N ARG A 204 -49.11 -36.33 27.90
CA ARG A 204 -49.37 -37.07 26.66
C ARG A 204 -49.83 -36.13 25.54
N PHE A 205 -50.74 -35.20 25.85
CA PHE A 205 -51.22 -34.22 24.89
C PHE A 205 -50.12 -33.28 24.38
N VAL A 206 -49.32 -32.70 25.28
CA VAL A 206 -48.20 -31.82 24.87
C VAL A 206 -47.18 -32.60 24.03
N SER A 207 -46.92 -33.87 24.37
CA SER A 207 -46.03 -34.73 23.58
C SER A 207 -46.59 -35.07 22.19
N SER A 208 -47.91 -35.15 22.02
CA SER A 208 -48.53 -35.40 20.71
C SER A 208 -48.64 -34.14 19.84
N VAL A 209 -48.76 -32.96 20.45
CA VAL A 209 -48.84 -31.68 19.74
C VAL A 209 -47.48 -31.24 19.20
N LEU A 210 -46.38 -31.66 19.85
CA LEU A 210 -45.03 -31.35 19.40
C LEU A 210 -44.60 -32.31 18.28
N PRO A 211 -44.35 -31.82 17.05
CA PRO A 211 -43.99 -32.69 15.94
C PRO A 211 -42.59 -33.29 16.15
N PRO A 212 -42.37 -34.55 15.70
CA PRO A 212 -41.07 -35.21 15.81
C PRO A 212 -39.96 -34.43 15.08
N GLY A 213 -38.70 -34.71 15.41
CA GLY A 213 -37.54 -33.83 15.19
C GLY A 213 -37.26 -33.31 13.77
N GLY A 214 -37.89 -33.88 12.73
CA GLY A 214 -37.76 -33.45 11.34
C GLY A 214 -38.74 -32.37 10.86
N GLU A 215 -39.91 -32.23 11.47
CA GLU A 215 -40.98 -31.34 10.98
C GLU A 215 -41.00 -29.97 11.69
N ASP A 216 -41.26 -28.87 11.00
CA ASP A 216 -41.36 -27.55 11.63
C ASP A 216 -42.67 -27.36 12.41
N LEU A 217 -42.69 -26.39 13.33
CA LEU A 217 -43.91 -26.02 14.04
C LEU A 217 -44.92 -25.39 13.06
N SER A 218 -46.22 -25.63 13.27
CA SER A 218 -47.32 -25.06 12.49
C SER A 218 -47.74 -23.66 12.96
N GLY A 219 -47.39 -23.30 14.19
CA GLY A 219 -47.69 -22.01 14.82
C GLY A 219 -49.00 -22.00 15.62
N ASN A 220 -49.78 -23.08 15.59
CA ASN A 220 -51.04 -23.20 16.34
C ASN A 220 -50.88 -23.99 17.64
N GLU A 221 -49.71 -24.61 17.87
CA GLU A 221 -49.44 -25.51 19.00
C GLU A 221 -49.56 -24.80 20.35
N VAL A 222 -49.16 -23.53 20.42
CA VAL A 222 -49.20 -22.74 21.66
C VAL A 222 -50.65 -22.54 22.10
N ASP A 223 -51.52 -22.13 21.17
CA ASP A 223 -52.93 -21.89 21.46
C ASP A 223 -53.68 -23.18 21.82
N THR A 224 -53.35 -24.31 21.16
CA THR A 224 -53.96 -25.60 21.51
C THR A 224 -53.53 -26.09 22.89
N ILE A 225 -52.26 -25.89 23.27
CA ILE A 225 -51.76 -26.24 24.60
C ILE A 225 -52.38 -25.35 25.68
N ILE A 226 -52.50 -24.04 25.45
CA ILE A 226 -53.14 -23.11 26.39
C ILE A 226 -54.61 -23.46 26.59
N ASN A 227 -55.34 -23.72 25.50
CA ASN A 227 -56.76 -24.10 25.57
C ASN A 227 -56.96 -25.41 26.33
N PHE A 228 -56.10 -26.40 26.09
CA PHE A 228 -56.17 -27.68 26.79
C PHE A 228 -55.77 -27.56 28.28
N LYS A 229 -54.73 -26.77 28.60
CA LYS A 229 -54.36 -26.44 29.99
C LYS A 229 -55.55 -25.83 30.75
N ASN A 230 -56.22 -24.86 30.13
CA ASN A 230 -57.38 -24.18 30.71
C ASN A 230 -58.58 -25.11 30.86
N ALA A 231 -58.79 -26.02 29.90
CA ALA A 231 -59.84 -27.05 29.95
C ALA A 231 -59.61 -28.04 31.10
N LEU A 232 -58.38 -28.51 31.30
CA LEU A 232 -58.03 -29.37 32.42
C LEU A 232 -58.05 -28.64 33.78
N GLY A 233 -57.96 -27.31 33.76
CA GLY A 233 -57.94 -26.47 34.96
C GLY A 233 -56.65 -26.61 35.75
N LEU A 234 -55.53 -26.88 35.07
CA LEU A 234 -54.19 -26.97 35.65
C LEU A 234 -53.59 -25.58 35.89
N ASP A 235 -52.87 -25.44 37.00
CA ASP A 235 -52.13 -24.22 37.30
C ASP A 235 -50.79 -24.17 36.54
N ASP A 236 -50.28 -22.97 36.27
CA ASP A 236 -48.99 -22.75 35.59
C ASP A 236 -47.79 -23.52 36.19
N PRO A 237 -47.58 -23.60 37.53
CA PRO A 237 -46.50 -24.40 38.09
C PRO A 237 -46.63 -25.91 37.84
N GLU A 238 -47.85 -26.44 37.86
CA GLU A 238 -48.12 -27.87 37.61
C GLU A 238 -47.88 -28.21 36.14
N ALA A 239 -48.39 -27.39 35.23
CA ALA A 239 -48.14 -27.51 33.80
C ALA A 239 -46.64 -27.36 33.46
N ALA A 240 -45.93 -26.43 34.11
CA ALA A 240 -44.48 -26.26 33.91
C ALA A 240 -43.68 -27.50 34.37
N ALA A 241 -44.08 -28.15 35.46
CA ALA A 241 -43.46 -29.40 35.92
C ALA A 241 -43.63 -30.54 34.90
N MET A 242 -44.74 -30.56 34.16
CA MET A 242 -44.96 -31.54 33.08
C MET A 242 -44.11 -31.24 31.86
N HIS A 243 -43.93 -29.98 31.47
CA HIS A 243 -42.98 -29.60 30.40
C HIS A 243 -41.53 -29.99 30.77
N MET A 244 -41.15 -29.89 32.05
CA MET A 244 -39.87 -30.41 32.55
C MET A 244 -39.75 -31.93 32.41
N GLU A 245 -40.82 -32.68 32.66
CA GLU A 245 -40.83 -34.14 32.53
C GLU A 245 -40.70 -34.58 31.06
N ILE A 246 -41.37 -33.89 30.14
CA ILE A 246 -41.21 -34.10 28.69
C ILE A 246 -39.76 -33.82 28.28
N GLY A 247 -39.18 -32.72 28.77
CA GLY A 247 -37.76 -32.42 28.57
C GLY A 247 -36.84 -33.52 29.06
N ARG A 248 -37.12 -34.12 30.23
CA ARG A 248 -36.37 -35.26 30.79
C ARG A 248 -36.48 -36.51 29.94
N ARG A 249 -37.66 -36.78 29.36
CA ARG A 249 -37.87 -37.91 28.44
C ARG A 249 -37.06 -37.74 27.15
N ILE A 250 -37.13 -36.56 26.52
CA ILE A 250 -36.37 -36.25 25.29
C ILE A 250 -34.86 -36.31 25.55
N PHE A 251 -34.41 -35.75 26.69
CA PHE A 251 -32.99 -35.77 27.07
C PHE A 251 -32.48 -37.20 27.35
N ARG A 252 -33.31 -38.05 27.98
CA ARG A 252 -32.97 -39.46 28.20
C ARG A 252 -32.93 -40.24 26.89
N GLN A 253 -33.93 -40.06 26.03
CA GLN A 253 -33.98 -40.69 24.72
C GLN A 253 -32.74 -40.36 23.88
N ARG A 254 -32.27 -39.09 23.91
CA ARG A 254 -31.01 -38.68 23.27
C ARG A 254 -29.80 -39.49 23.75
N LEU A 255 -29.71 -39.78 25.05
CA LEU A 255 -28.61 -40.56 25.63
C LEU A 255 -28.70 -42.04 25.28
N GLU A 256 -29.89 -42.54 24.97
CA GLU A 256 -30.17 -43.95 24.69
C GLU A 256 -29.99 -44.32 23.20
N THR A 257 -30.25 -43.41 22.26
CA THR A 257 -30.24 -43.74 20.80
C THR A 257 -28.85 -43.79 20.17
N GLY A 258 -27.86 -43.06 20.68
CA GLY A 258 -26.45 -43.12 20.22
C GLY A 258 -26.15 -42.63 18.79
N ASP A 259 -27.14 -42.56 17.90
CA ASP A 259 -27.00 -42.15 16.50
C ASP A 259 -26.93 -40.63 16.30
N ARG A 260 -26.08 -40.18 15.35
CA ARG A 260 -25.84 -38.75 15.10
C ARG A 260 -27.09 -38.02 14.59
N ASP A 261 -27.84 -38.63 13.67
CA ASP A 261 -29.02 -38.00 13.06
C ASP A 261 -30.21 -37.99 14.04
N ALA A 262 -30.45 -39.11 14.74
CA ALA A 262 -31.44 -39.18 15.81
C ALA A 262 -31.12 -38.16 16.94
N ASN A 263 -29.84 -37.95 17.26
CA ASN A 263 -29.44 -36.94 18.25
C ASN A 263 -29.77 -35.51 17.79
N ILE A 264 -29.59 -35.19 16.49
CA ILE A 264 -29.97 -33.88 15.93
C ILE A 264 -31.50 -33.70 15.98
N GLU A 265 -32.27 -34.73 15.63
CA GLU A 265 -33.74 -34.70 15.69
C GLU A 265 -34.25 -34.49 17.12
N GLN A 266 -33.70 -35.23 18.10
CA GLN A 266 -34.03 -35.06 19.51
C GLN A 266 -33.53 -33.70 20.06
N HIS A 267 -32.48 -33.14 19.48
CA HIS A 267 -32.05 -31.77 19.78
C HIS A 267 -33.03 -30.73 19.27
N ARG A 268 -33.52 -30.86 18.05
CA ARG A 268 -34.57 -30.00 17.49
C ARG A 268 -35.89 -30.13 18.26
N ALA A 269 -36.31 -31.36 18.57
CA ALA A 269 -37.51 -31.60 19.38
C ALA A 269 -37.42 -30.92 20.76
N PHE A 270 -36.25 -31.00 21.40
CA PHE A 270 -35.99 -30.30 22.66
C PHE A 270 -36.03 -28.76 22.52
N GLN A 271 -35.44 -28.21 21.44
CA GLN A 271 -35.50 -26.77 21.14
C GLN A 271 -36.95 -26.29 20.90
N LYS A 272 -37.76 -27.07 20.17
CA LYS A 272 -39.20 -26.78 19.97
C LYS A 272 -39.95 -26.76 21.29
N LEU A 273 -39.71 -27.73 22.17
CA LEU A 273 -40.31 -27.77 23.49
C LEU A 273 -39.93 -26.52 24.30
N ILE A 274 -38.67 -26.09 24.28
CA ILE A 274 -38.23 -24.82 24.93
C ILE A 274 -39.04 -23.65 24.40
N TYR A 275 -39.14 -23.52 23.08
CA TYR A 275 -39.82 -22.40 22.43
C TYR A 275 -41.33 -22.39 22.73
N VAL A 276 -42.01 -23.52 22.58
CA VAL A 276 -43.44 -23.64 22.88
C VAL A 276 -43.71 -23.40 24.36
N SER A 277 -42.88 -23.94 25.26
CA SER A 277 -43.02 -23.70 26.70
C SER A 277 -42.86 -22.22 27.05
N THR A 278 -41.88 -21.54 26.46
CA THR A 278 -41.65 -20.11 26.73
C THR A 278 -42.79 -19.22 26.21
N LEU A 279 -43.45 -19.61 25.11
CA LEU A 279 -44.65 -18.91 24.62
C LEU A 279 -45.91 -19.23 25.44
N VAL A 280 -46.13 -20.50 25.83
CA VAL A 280 -47.30 -20.94 26.63
C VAL A 280 -47.34 -20.28 28.01
N PHE A 281 -46.18 -20.12 28.66
CA PHE A 281 -46.09 -19.56 30.02
C PHE A 281 -45.77 -18.06 30.04
N GLY A 282 -45.31 -17.46 28.94
CA GLY A 282 -45.06 -16.02 28.85
C GLY A 282 -44.17 -15.48 29.99
N ASP A 283 -44.72 -14.58 30.80
CA ASP A 283 -44.02 -13.97 31.95
C ASP A 283 -43.88 -14.94 33.15
N ALA A 284 -44.70 -15.98 33.21
CA ALA A 284 -44.59 -17.10 34.15
C ALA A 284 -43.49 -18.12 33.74
N SER A 285 -42.73 -17.85 32.68
CA SER A 285 -41.60 -18.69 32.26
C SER A 285 -40.46 -18.78 33.29
N SER A 286 -40.48 -17.98 34.36
CA SER A 286 -39.59 -18.14 35.53
C SER A 286 -39.70 -19.53 36.18
N PHE A 287 -40.84 -20.22 36.05
CA PHE A 287 -41.00 -21.61 36.50
C PHE A 287 -40.16 -22.61 35.69
N LEU A 288 -39.62 -22.19 34.55
CA LEU A 288 -38.70 -22.96 33.69
C LEU A 288 -37.22 -22.66 33.97
N LEU A 289 -36.87 -21.84 34.97
CA LEU A 289 -35.48 -21.67 35.42
C LEU A 289 -34.74 -22.99 35.75
N PRO A 290 -35.41 -24.06 36.24
CA PRO A 290 -34.76 -25.35 36.47
C PRO A 290 -34.19 -26.03 35.20
N TRP A 291 -34.61 -25.65 33.99
CA TRP A 291 -34.08 -26.20 32.73
C TRP A 291 -32.55 -26.10 32.67
N LYS A 292 -32.00 -24.97 33.15
CA LYS A 292 -30.57 -24.66 33.20
C LYS A 292 -29.78 -25.66 34.04
N ARG A 293 -30.31 -26.02 35.21
CA ARG A 293 -29.64 -26.92 36.17
C ARG A 293 -29.80 -28.38 35.77
N VAL A 294 -30.97 -28.76 35.26
CA VAL A 294 -31.32 -30.15 34.97
C VAL A 294 -30.69 -30.64 33.66
N PHE A 295 -30.65 -29.79 32.62
CA PHE A 295 -30.19 -30.19 31.28
C PHE A 295 -28.80 -29.66 30.91
N LYS A 296 -28.15 -28.87 31.78
CA LYS A 296 -26.85 -28.21 31.53
C LYS A 296 -26.84 -27.33 30.27
N VAL A 297 -27.96 -26.66 29.99
CA VAL A 297 -28.13 -25.78 28.82
C VAL A 297 -27.74 -24.36 29.21
N THR A 298 -27.00 -23.65 28.35
CA THR A 298 -26.62 -22.24 28.58
C THR A 298 -27.75 -21.29 28.18
N ASP A 299 -27.78 -20.07 28.75
CA ASP A 299 -28.79 -19.06 28.41
C ASP A 299 -28.77 -18.73 26.91
N SER A 300 -27.58 -18.69 26.30
CA SER A 300 -27.39 -18.54 24.86
C SER A 300 -28.02 -19.67 24.02
N GLN A 301 -28.04 -20.91 24.50
CA GLN A 301 -28.65 -22.04 23.78
C GLN A 301 -30.18 -21.98 23.83
N VAL A 302 -30.76 -21.46 24.91
CA VAL A 302 -32.20 -21.20 25.03
C VAL A 302 -32.60 -20.07 24.08
N GLU A 303 -31.84 -18.98 24.04
CA GLU A 303 -32.08 -17.87 23.12
C GLU A 303 -31.94 -18.30 21.65
N LEU A 304 -30.94 -19.12 21.32
CA LEU A 304 -30.80 -19.71 19.98
C LEU A 304 -31.98 -20.62 19.62
N ALA A 305 -32.46 -21.42 20.57
CA ALA A 305 -33.64 -22.27 20.34
C ALA A 305 -34.91 -21.45 20.05
N ILE A 306 -35.11 -20.34 20.76
CA ILE A 306 -36.23 -19.44 20.54
C ILE A 306 -36.10 -18.76 19.17
N ARG A 307 -34.91 -18.25 18.87
CA ARG A 307 -34.60 -17.58 17.60
C ARG A 307 -34.81 -18.49 16.40
N ASP A 308 -34.22 -19.68 16.39
CA ASP A 308 -34.24 -20.59 15.24
C ASP A 308 -35.67 -21.07 14.91
N ASN A 309 -36.47 -21.39 15.93
CA ASN A 309 -37.86 -21.80 15.72
C ASN A 309 -38.75 -20.64 15.26
N ALA A 310 -38.57 -19.45 15.84
CA ALA A 310 -39.27 -18.24 15.39
C ALA A 310 -38.91 -17.86 13.95
N GLN A 311 -37.64 -18.00 13.55
CA GLN A 311 -37.19 -17.79 12.17
C GLN A 311 -37.83 -18.78 11.20
N ARG A 312 -37.91 -20.07 11.53
CA ARG A 312 -38.54 -21.08 10.66
C ARG A 312 -40.04 -20.84 10.48
N LEU A 313 -40.75 -20.48 11.55
CA LEU A 313 -42.16 -20.09 11.50
C LEU A 313 -42.39 -18.83 10.67
N TYR A 314 -41.53 -17.82 10.83
CA TYR A 314 -41.62 -16.61 10.03
C TYR A 314 -41.31 -16.90 8.55
N ALA A 315 -40.29 -17.71 8.26
CA ALA A 315 -39.94 -18.13 6.90
C ALA A 315 -41.07 -18.95 6.24
N SER A 316 -41.78 -19.81 6.97
CA SER A 316 -42.93 -20.54 6.41
C SER A 316 -44.10 -19.60 6.07
N ARG A 317 -44.34 -18.57 6.88
CA ARG A 317 -45.29 -17.49 6.57
C ARG A 317 -44.85 -16.68 5.36
N LEU A 318 -43.57 -16.35 5.22
CA LEU A 318 -43.03 -15.61 4.07
C LEU A 318 -43.22 -16.36 2.75
N LYS A 319 -43.18 -17.70 2.73
CA LYS A 319 -43.45 -18.49 1.50
C LYS A 319 -44.84 -18.25 0.91
N SER A 320 -45.80 -17.79 1.71
CA SER A 320 -47.14 -17.42 1.23
C SER A 320 -47.19 -16.04 0.55
N VAL A 321 -46.12 -15.25 0.68
CA VAL A 321 -45.98 -13.92 0.10
C VAL A 321 -45.39 -14.06 -1.29
N GLY A 322 -46.19 -13.75 -2.30
CA GLY A 322 -45.80 -13.78 -3.70
C GLY A 322 -45.19 -12.46 -4.18
N ARG A 323 -45.30 -12.24 -5.50
CA ARG A 323 -44.77 -11.05 -6.20
C ARG A 323 -45.64 -9.80 -5.98
N ASP A 324 -46.93 -10.00 -5.72
CA ASP A 324 -47.88 -8.92 -5.43
C ASP A 324 -48.00 -8.72 -3.93
N ILE A 325 -47.14 -7.86 -3.38
CA ILE A 325 -47.11 -7.57 -1.94
C ILE A 325 -48.19 -6.55 -1.63
N SER A 326 -49.19 -6.95 -0.85
CA SER A 326 -50.24 -6.05 -0.36
C SER A 326 -49.89 -5.46 1.00
N ILE A 327 -50.49 -4.30 1.30
CA ILE A 327 -50.38 -3.63 2.61
C ILE A 327 -50.86 -4.57 3.74
N GLU A 328 -51.97 -5.27 3.52
CA GLU A 328 -52.54 -6.22 4.49
C GLU A 328 -51.58 -7.38 4.79
N GLN A 329 -50.89 -7.90 3.78
CA GLN A 329 -49.89 -8.95 3.97
C GLN A 329 -48.72 -8.46 4.82
N LEU A 330 -48.22 -7.24 4.60
CA LEU A 330 -47.12 -6.68 5.40
C LEU A 330 -47.51 -6.43 6.86
N VAL A 331 -48.76 -6.02 7.12
CA VAL A 331 -49.29 -5.87 8.47
C VAL A 331 -49.43 -7.24 9.14
N ASN A 332 -49.99 -8.23 8.45
CA ASN A 332 -50.12 -9.60 8.96
C ASN A 332 -48.75 -10.23 9.28
N LEU A 333 -47.73 -9.95 8.47
CA LEU A 333 -46.35 -10.37 8.76
C LEU A 333 -45.80 -9.69 10.02
N ARG A 334 -46.08 -8.40 10.23
CA ARG A 334 -45.66 -7.68 11.44
C ARG A 334 -46.35 -8.24 12.69
N GLU A 335 -47.62 -8.60 12.59
CA GLU A 335 -48.36 -9.26 13.67
C GLU A 335 -47.81 -10.65 13.96
N ALA A 336 -47.54 -11.45 12.93
CA ALA A 336 -46.91 -12.77 13.07
C ALA A 336 -45.52 -12.67 13.71
N GLN A 337 -44.72 -11.68 13.32
CA GLN A 337 -43.40 -11.43 13.91
C GLN A 337 -43.48 -11.18 15.42
N ARG A 338 -44.46 -10.37 15.86
CA ARG A 338 -44.71 -10.09 17.28
C ARG A 338 -45.18 -11.32 18.04
N LEU A 339 -46.07 -12.12 17.43
CA LEU A 339 -46.58 -13.37 18.00
C LEU A 339 -45.45 -14.40 18.20
N TYR A 340 -44.51 -14.48 17.25
CA TYR A 340 -43.38 -15.40 17.34
C TYR A 340 -42.21 -14.90 18.21
N ARG A 341 -42.28 -13.65 18.71
CA ARG A 341 -41.19 -12.97 19.46
C ARG A 341 -39.87 -12.92 18.67
N LEU A 342 -39.94 -12.70 17.37
CA LEU A 342 -38.76 -12.57 16.52
C LEU A 342 -38.22 -11.14 16.57
N ASN A 343 -36.91 -10.99 16.81
CA ASN A 343 -36.23 -9.69 16.79
C ASN A 343 -36.37 -9.00 15.42
N ASP A 344 -36.49 -7.67 15.44
CA ASP A 344 -36.68 -6.84 14.24
C ASP A 344 -35.56 -7.05 13.20
N GLU A 345 -34.30 -7.18 13.63
CA GLU A 345 -33.14 -7.42 12.76
C GLU A 345 -33.27 -8.73 11.96
N HIS A 346 -33.62 -9.83 12.64
CA HIS A 346 -33.73 -11.13 11.98
C HIS A 346 -34.95 -11.22 11.07
N ALA A 347 -36.05 -10.53 11.42
CA ALA A 347 -37.24 -10.44 10.57
C ALA A 347 -36.96 -9.63 9.29
N GLU A 348 -36.18 -8.55 9.43
CA GLU A 348 -35.71 -7.74 8.31
C GLU A 348 -34.83 -8.55 7.35
N ASP A 349 -33.86 -9.29 7.88
CA ASP A 349 -32.97 -10.12 7.05
C ASP A 349 -33.75 -11.21 6.30
N LEU A 350 -34.70 -11.87 6.96
CA LEU A 350 -35.53 -12.91 6.32
C LEU A 350 -36.44 -12.35 5.22
N LEU A 351 -37.02 -11.16 5.40
CA LEU A 351 -37.84 -10.52 4.38
C LEU A 351 -36.99 -10.08 3.18
N LYS A 352 -35.79 -9.53 3.42
CA LYS A 352 -34.82 -9.21 2.36
C LYS A 352 -34.35 -10.45 1.61
N GLU A 353 -34.08 -11.55 2.30
CA GLU A 353 -33.68 -12.81 1.67
C GLU A 353 -34.82 -13.38 0.80
N HIS A 354 -36.07 -13.32 1.27
CA HIS A 354 -37.22 -13.79 0.50
C HIS A 354 -37.47 -12.95 -0.76
N THR A 355 -37.47 -11.63 -0.63
CA THR A 355 -37.61 -10.72 -1.79
C THR A 355 -36.46 -10.88 -2.78
N ARG A 356 -35.23 -11.11 -2.30
CA ARG A 356 -34.07 -11.46 -3.14
C ARG A 356 -34.32 -12.76 -3.91
N LYS A 357 -34.77 -13.84 -3.25
CA LYS A 357 -35.07 -15.13 -3.91
C LYS A 357 -36.09 -14.99 -5.04
N LEU A 358 -37.16 -14.21 -4.84
CA LEU A 358 -38.14 -13.93 -5.88
C LEU A 358 -37.53 -13.23 -7.12
N VAL A 359 -36.58 -12.32 -6.90
CA VAL A 359 -35.84 -11.67 -8.00
C VAL A 359 -34.86 -12.65 -8.65
N GLU A 360 -34.17 -13.49 -7.88
CA GLU A 360 -33.26 -14.52 -8.40
C GLU A 360 -33.97 -15.56 -9.28
N GLU A 361 -35.23 -15.90 -8.99
CA GLU A 361 -36.06 -16.77 -9.84
C GLU A 361 -36.37 -16.13 -11.21
N ASN A 362 -36.71 -14.84 -11.22
CA ASN A 362 -36.94 -14.09 -12.46
C ASN A 362 -35.64 -13.96 -13.27
N ILE A 363 -34.51 -13.73 -12.60
CA ILE A 363 -33.20 -13.66 -13.24
C ILE A 363 -32.78 -15.01 -13.79
N SER A 364 -33.01 -16.10 -13.06
CA SER A 364 -32.76 -17.47 -13.55
C SER A 364 -33.58 -17.77 -14.79
N SER A 365 -34.84 -17.34 -14.80
CA SER A 365 -35.73 -17.46 -15.96
C SER A 365 -35.21 -16.64 -17.14
N ALA A 366 -34.85 -15.37 -16.92
CA ALA A 366 -34.25 -14.50 -17.94
C ALA A 366 -32.93 -15.08 -18.50
N LEU A 367 -32.07 -15.62 -17.64
CA LEU A 367 -30.81 -16.26 -18.05
C LEU A 367 -31.03 -17.52 -18.87
N SER A 368 -32.03 -18.32 -18.54
CA SER A 368 -32.39 -19.50 -19.34
C SER A 368 -32.80 -19.10 -20.77
N ILE A 369 -33.49 -17.97 -20.92
CA ILE A 369 -33.91 -17.43 -22.22
C ILE A 369 -32.68 -16.90 -23.00
N VAL A 370 -31.76 -16.18 -22.34
CA VAL A 370 -30.53 -15.70 -22.99
C VAL A 370 -29.60 -16.85 -23.40
N LYS A 371 -29.41 -17.84 -22.52
CA LYS A 371 -28.50 -18.98 -22.74
C LYS A 371 -29.03 -19.98 -23.77
N SER A 372 -30.34 -20.10 -23.93
CA SER A 372 -30.98 -21.01 -24.91
C SER A 372 -30.83 -20.59 -26.38
N ARG A 373 -29.93 -19.63 -26.68
CA ARG A 373 -29.48 -19.28 -28.04
C ARG A 373 -30.56 -18.63 -28.92
N ALA A 374 -31.47 -17.85 -28.32
CA ALA A 374 -32.35 -16.97 -29.08
C ALA A 374 -31.57 -15.79 -29.69
N ARG A 375 -30.89 -16.02 -30.83
CA ARG A 375 -30.33 -14.96 -31.70
C ARG A 375 -31.41 -14.14 -32.41
N ALA A 376 -32.69 -14.33 -32.06
CA ALA A 376 -33.80 -13.55 -32.56
C ALA A 376 -34.06 -12.36 -31.63
N THR A 377 -34.32 -11.19 -32.22
CA THR A 377 -34.83 -9.98 -31.56
C THR A 377 -35.99 -10.24 -30.58
N GLN A 378 -36.73 -11.34 -30.78
CA GLN A 378 -37.82 -11.78 -29.91
C GLN A 378 -37.37 -12.35 -28.56
N GLY A 379 -36.19 -12.98 -28.47
CA GLY A 379 -35.65 -13.47 -27.20
C GLY A 379 -35.16 -12.35 -26.28
N VAL A 380 -34.66 -11.25 -26.85
CA VAL A 380 -34.25 -10.07 -26.07
C VAL A 380 -35.46 -9.38 -25.45
N LYS A 381 -36.60 -9.29 -26.15
CA LYS A 381 -37.84 -8.72 -25.61
C LYS A 381 -38.38 -9.51 -24.43
N GLN A 382 -38.40 -10.85 -24.52
CA GLN A 382 -38.85 -11.72 -23.41
C GLN A 382 -37.95 -11.58 -22.17
N VAL A 383 -36.65 -11.39 -22.37
CA VAL A 383 -35.71 -11.12 -21.26
C VAL A 383 -36.03 -9.79 -20.60
N VAL A 384 -36.33 -8.76 -21.39
CA VAL A 384 -36.72 -7.44 -20.88
C VAL A 384 -38.03 -7.52 -20.12
N GLU A 385 -39.03 -8.28 -20.59
CA GLU A 385 -40.29 -8.49 -19.85
C GLU A 385 -40.07 -9.11 -18.46
N GLU A 386 -39.15 -10.07 -18.31
CA GLU A 386 -38.78 -10.63 -17.00
C GLU A 386 -38.03 -9.61 -16.11
N LEU A 387 -37.18 -8.76 -16.71
CA LEU A 387 -36.49 -7.68 -15.99
C LEU A 387 -37.45 -6.56 -15.58
N ASP A 388 -38.46 -6.26 -16.38
CA ASP A 388 -39.49 -5.29 -16.06
C ASP A 388 -40.36 -5.75 -14.89
N LYS A 389 -40.61 -7.06 -14.74
CA LYS A 389 -41.23 -7.63 -13.52
C LYS A 389 -40.38 -7.39 -12.27
N VAL A 390 -39.06 -7.51 -12.39
CA VAL A 390 -38.12 -7.22 -11.29
C VAL A 390 -38.16 -5.74 -10.92
N LEU A 391 -38.16 -4.86 -11.92
CA LEU A 391 -38.26 -3.41 -11.72
C LEU A 391 -39.60 -3.00 -11.11
N ALA A 392 -40.71 -3.59 -11.57
CA ALA A 392 -42.04 -3.34 -11.02
C ALA A 392 -42.12 -3.72 -9.54
N LEU A 393 -41.61 -4.90 -9.17
CA LEU A 393 -41.52 -5.34 -7.77
C LEU A 393 -40.68 -4.37 -6.93
N ASN A 394 -39.52 -3.95 -7.44
CA ASN A 394 -38.65 -3.02 -6.73
C ASN A 394 -39.30 -1.63 -6.54
N ASN A 395 -39.99 -1.12 -7.56
CA ASN A 395 -40.74 0.15 -7.46
C ASN A 395 -41.89 0.06 -6.45
N LEU A 396 -42.58 -1.07 -6.39
CA LEU A 396 -43.62 -1.34 -5.39
C LEU A 396 -43.02 -1.38 -3.97
N LEU A 397 -41.87 -2.01 -3.77
CA LEU A 397 -41.20 -2.01 -2.45
C LEU A 397 -40.72 -0.63 -2.03
N ILE A 398 -40.23 0.19 -2.98
CA ILE A 398 -39.84 1.58 -2.72
C ILE A 398 -41.07 2.43 -2.36
N SER A 399 -42.21 2.26 -3.05
CA SER A 399 -43.43 3.01 -2.74
C SER A 399 -43.98 2.62 -1.36
N LEU A 400 -43.96 1.34 -1.01
CA LEU A 400 -44.38 0.84 0.31
C LEU A 400 -43.47 1.33 1.43
N LYS A 401 -42.16 1.43 1.20
CA LYS A 401 -41.22 2.01 2.17
C LYS A 401 -41.53 3.48 2.48
N ASN A 402 -41.98 4.23 1.47
CA ASN A 402 -42.29 5.66 1.59
C ASN A 402 -43.75 5.93 2.04
N HIS A 403 -44.51 4.88 2.36
CA HIS A 403 -45.92 5.00 2.74
C HIS A 403 -46.06 5.58 4.18
N PRO A 404 -47.10 6.40 4.48
CA PRO A 404 -47.30 6.97 5.82
C PRO A 404 -47.47 5.93 6.93
N GLU A 405 -47.91 4.72 6.60
CA GLU A 405 -48.06 3.60 7.55
C GLU A 405 -46.85 2.67 7.64
N ALA A 406 -45.67 3.08 7.14
CA ALA A 406 -44.47 2.23 7.12
C ALA A 406 -44.09 1.62 8.48
N ASP A 407 -44.42 2.28 9.59
CA ASP A 407 -44.18 1.77 10.95
C ASP A 407 -45.02 0.54 11.32
N ARG A 408 -46.15 0.34 10.65
CA ARG A 408 -47.04 -0.82 10.83
C ARG A 408 -46.61 -2.01 9.98
N PHE A 409 -45.72 -1.81 9.00
CA PHE A 409 -45.28 -2.87 8.10
C PHE A 409 -44.20 -3.74 8.73
N ALA A 410 -44.02 -4.94 8.16
CA ALA A 410 -42.88 -5.78 8.47
C ALA A 410 -41.57 -5.01 8.26
N ARG A 411 -40.62 -5.18 9.18
CA ARG A 411 -39.29 -4.56 9.04
C ARG A 411 -38.56 -5.22 7.86
N GLY A 412 -37.77 -4.42 7.13
CA GLY A 412 -37.03 -4.87 5.94
C GLY A 412 -37.67 -4.57 4.58
N VAL A 413 -38.81 -3.85 4.53
CA VAL A 413 -39.36 -3.33 3.26
C VAL A 413 -38.42 -2.27 2.69
N GLY A 414 -37.90 -2.52 1.50
CA GLY A 414 -36.97 -1.61 0.85
C GLY A 414 -36.49 -2.08 -0.51
N PRO A 415 -35.59 -1.32 -1.16
CA PRO A 415 -35.08 -1.68 -2.48
C PRO A 415 -34.33 -3.01 -2.43
N VAL A 416 -34.54 -3.83 -3.46
CA VAL A 416 -33.92 -5.15 -3.56
C VAL A 416 -32.49 -5.02 -4.04
N SER A 417 -31.60 -5.81 -3.44
CA SER A 417 -30.21 -5.96 -3.88
C SER A 417 -29.86 -7.45 -3.95
N LEU A 418 -29.21 -7.84 -5.04
CA LEU A 418 -28.67 -9.19 -5.24
C LEU A 418 -27.32 -9.42 -4.55
N LEU A 419 -26.76 -8.38 -3.92
CA LEU A 419 -25.58 -8.50 -3.06
C LEU A 419 -25.89 -9.44 -1.88
N ASP A 420 -24.91 -10.24 -1.47
CA ASP A 420 -25.05 -11.34 -0.51
C ASP A 420 -25.96 -12.50 -0.98
N GLY A 421 -26.25 -12.57 -2.28
CA GLY A 421 -27.12 -13.56 -2.91
C GLY A 421 -26.37 -14.66 -3.68
N VAL A 422 -27.15 -15.47 -4.40
CA VAL A 422 -26.61 -16.54 -5.26
C VAL A 422 -25.73 -15.98 -6.36
N TYR A 423 -25.94 -14.73 -6.79
CA TYR A 423 -25.25 -14.05 -7.89
C TYR A 423 -24.03 -13.21 -7.49
N ASP A 424 -23.62 -13.22 -6.23
CA ASP A 424 -22.52 -12.41 -5.70
C ASP A 424 -21.11 -12.90 -6.13
N GLY A 425 -21.00 -14.09 -6.72
CA GLY A 425 -19.72 -14.61 -7.22
C GLY A 425 -19.35 -14.05 -8.60
N ASP A 426 -18.04 -13.81 -8.84
CA ASP A 426 -17.49 -13.23 -10.08
C ASP A 426 -18.08 -13.83 -11.38
N LYS A 427 -18.18 -15.16 -11.46
CA LYS A 427 -18.72 -15.85 -12.65
C LYS A 427 -20.20 -15.55 -12.93
N LYS A 428 -20.97 -15.25 -11.89
CA LYS A 428 -22.40 -14.98 -11.98
C LYS A 428 -22.68 -13.49 -12.18
N ILE A 429 -21.78 -12.62 -11.75
CA ILE A 429 -21.79 -11.19 -12.09
C ILE A 429 -21.70 -11.01 -13.61
N ASP A 430 -20.90 -11.81 -14.31
CA ASP A 430 -20.84 -11.79 -15.78
C ASP A 430 -22.17 -12.16 -16.44
N GLU A 431 -22.96 -13.04 -15.82
CA GLU A 431 -24.31 -13.37 -16.28
C GLU A 431 -25.29 -12.19 -16.09
N LEU A 432 -25.16 -11.45 -14.99
CA LEU A 432 -25.90 -10.20 -14.76
C LEU A 432 -25.48 -9.11 -15.75
N LYS A 433 -24.18 -8.97 -16.04
CA LYS A 433 -23.65 -8.06 -17.07
C LYS A 433 -24.24 -8.39 -18.44
N LEU A 434 -24.44 -9.68 -18.76
CA LEU A 434 -25.07 -10.11 -20.00
C LEU A 434 -26.56 -9.71 -20.07
N LEU A 435 -27.31 -9.87 -18.98
CA LEU A 435 -28.70 -9.39 -18.89
C LEU A 435 -28.80 -7.87 -19.01
N PHE A 436 -27.91 -7.16 -18.32
CA PHE A 436 -27.82 -5.70 -18.41
C PHE A 436 -27.51 -5.25 -19.84
N ARG A 437 -26.59 -5.95 -20.52
CA ARG A 437 -26.28 -5.73 -21.94
C ARG A 437 -27.51 -5.96 -22.85
N ALA A 438 -28.30 -7.00 -22.58
CA ALA A 438 -29.53 -7.29 -23.33
C ALA A 438 -30.58 -6.19 -23.14
N TYR A 439 -30.78 -5.72 -21.90
CA TYR A 439 -31.70 -4.64 -21.57
C TYR A 439 -31.33 -3.32 -22.24
N VAL A 440 -30.05 -2.92 -22.18
CA VAL A 440 -29.56 -1.71 -22.88
C VAL A 440 -29.74 -1.83 -24.40
N THR A 441 -29.54 -3.03 -24.96
CA THR A 441 -29.71 -3.27 -26.40
C THR A 441 -31.17 -3.11 -26.85
N ASP A 442 -32.13 -3.58 -26.04
CA ASP A 442 -33.56 -3.34 -26.31
C ASP A 442 -33.95 -1.87 -26.11
N ALA A 443 -33.44 -1.23 -25.06
CA ALA A 443 -33.69 0.18 -24.80
C ALA A 443 -33.28 1.06 -25.99
N LEU A 444 -32.19 0.71 -26.67
CA LEU A 444 -31.68 1.39 -27.85
C LEU A 444 -32.25 0.88 -29.19
N SER A 445 -33.08 -0.17 -29.19
CA SER A 445 -33.58 -0.80 -30.43
C SER A 445 -34.52 0.11 -31.23
N GLY A 446 -35.24 1.02 -30.57
CA GLY A 446 -36.06 2.05 -31.19
C GLY A 446 -35.28 3.23 -31.76
N GLY A 447 -33.94 3.21 -31.64
CA GLY A 447 -33.06 4.29 -32.09
C GLY A 447 -33.03 5.51 -31.17
N ARG A 448 -33.81 5.53 -30.09
CA ARG A 448 -33.88 6.59 -29.08
C ARG A 448 -33.80 6.00 -27.68
N MET A 449 -33.13 6.69 -26.76
CA MET A 449 -33.15 6.37 -25.34
C MET A 449 -34.30 7.11 -24.66
N GLU A 450 -35.32 6.37 -24.23
CA GLU A 450 -36.41 6.94 -23.43
C GLU A 450 -35.97 7.19 -21.98
N GLU A 451 -36.42 8.30 -21.39
CA GLU A 451 -36.10 8.69 -20.01
C GLU A 451 -36.56 7.64 -18.98
N ASN A 452 -37.72 7.01 -19.22
CA ASN A 452 -38.22 5.91 -18.39
C ASN A 452 -37.24 4.73 -18.36
N LYS A 453 -36.70 4.34 -19.52
CA LYS A 453 -35.72 3.25 -19.64
C LYS A 453 -34.36 3.63 -19.03
N LEU A 454 -34.00 4.91 -19.03
CA LEU A 454 -32.79 5.41 -18.38
C LEU A 454 -32.90 5.33 -16.84
N SER A 455 -34.08 5.66 -16.29
CA SER A 455 -34.34 5.49 -14.86
C SER A 455 -34.33 4.01 -14.46
N ALA A 456 -34.95 3.15 -15.27
CA ALA A 456 -34.95 1.70 -15.13
C ALA A 456 -33.54 1.10 -15.19
N LEU A 457 -32.66 1.58 -16.08
CA LEU A 457 -31.26 1.16 -16.14
C LEU A 457 -30.49 1.47 -14.86
N ASN A 458 -30.71 2.65 -14.26
CA ASN A 458 -30.09 3.01 -12.99
C ASN A 458 -30.61 2.14 -11.84
N GLN A 459 -31.91 1.83 -11.83
CA GLN A 459 -32.50 0.91 -10.86
C GLN A 459 -31.95 -0.51 -11.03
N LEU A 460 -31.89 -1.01 -12.26
CA LEU A 460 -31.36 -2.34 -12.57
C LEU A 460 -29.89 -2.47 -12.19
N ARG A 461 -29.08 -1.42 -12.43
CA ARG A 461 -27.69 -1.34 -11.96
C ARG A 461 -27.61 -1.51 -10.45
N ASN A 462 -28.48 -0.81 -9.70
CA ASN A 462 -28.50 -0.88 -8.23
C ASN A 462 -28.95 -2.26 -7.74
N ILE A 463 -29.96 -2.88 -8.37
CA ILE A 463 -30.45 -4.22 -8.04
C ILE A 463 -29.37 -5.27 -8.29
N PHE A 464 -28.67 -5.18 -9.43
CA PHE A 464 -27.59 -6.10 -9.80
C PHE A 464 -26.30 -5.86 -9.03
N GLY A 465 -26.18 -4.74 -8.31
CA GLY A 465 -24.93 -4.39 -7.61
C GLY A 465 -23.77 -4.08 -8.55
N LEU A 466 -24.04 -3.71 -9.81
CA LEU A 466 -22.98 -3.43 -10.78
C LEU A 466 -22.25 -2.13 -10.43
N GLY A 467 -20.91 -2.16 -10.49
CA GLY A 467 -20.10 -0.97 -10.30
C GLY A 467 -20.43 0.10 -11.35
N LYS A 468 -20.42 1.38 -10.95
CA LYS A 468 -20.73 2.52 -11.84
C LYS A 468 -19.92 2.48 -13.14
N ARG A 469 -18.61 2.23 -13.05
CA ARG A 469 -17.70 2.14 -14.21
C ARG A 469 -18.03 0.97 -15.14
N GLU A 470 -18.38 -0.18 -14.59
CA GLU A 470 -18.69 -1.38 -15.37
C GLU A 470 -19.98 -1.18 -16.17
N ALA A 471 -21.03 -0.67 -15.51
CA ALA A 471 -22.30 -0.36 -16.16
C ALA A 471 -22.14 0.73 -17.24
N GLU A 472 -21.40 1.80 -16.95
CA GLU A 472 -21.10 2.86 -17.92
C GLU A 472 -20.33 2.32 -19.12
N THR A 473 -19.38 1.41 -18.93
CA THR A 473 -18.62 0.79 -20.02
C THR A 473 -19.55 -0.03 -20.94
N ILE A 474 -20.49 -0.80 -20.36
CA ILE A 474 -21.46 -1.58 -21.14
C ILE A 474 -22.39 -0.67 -21.93
N VAL A 475 -22.92 0.39 -21.30
CA VAL A 475 -23.77 1.38 -21.98
C VAL A 475 -23.00 2.05 -23.11
N LEU A 476 -21.77 2.50 -22.88
CA LEU A 476 -20.94 3.13 -23.91
C LEU A 476 -20.61 2.21 -25.08
N ASP A 477 -20.29 0.94 -24.85
CA ASP A 477 -20.04 -0.05 -25.92
C ASP A 477 -21.27 -0.26 -26.80
N ILE A 478 -22.47 -0.37 -26.21
CA ILE A 478 -23.69 -0.56 -26.98
C ILE A 478 -24.10 0.74 -27.69
N THR A 479 -24.10 1.87 -26.98
CA THR A 479 -24.47 3.17 -27.57
C THR A 479 -23.53 3.57 -28.69
N SER A 480 -22.21 3.33 -28.58
CA SER A 480 -21.26 3.57 -29.68
C SER A 480 -21.54 2.70 -30.90
N LYS A 481 -21.91 1.43 -30.71
CA LYS A 481 -22.33 0.53 -31.80
C LYS A 481 -23.62 1.00 -32.47
N VAL A 482 -24.61 1.41 -31.68
CA VAL A 482 -25.88 1.95 -32.19
C VAL A 482 -25.66 3.28 -32.91
N TYR A 483 -24.84 4.16 -32.35
CA TYR A 483 -24.43 5.42 -32.96
C TYR A 483 -23.77 5.19 -34.33
N ARG A 484 -22.79 4.29 -34.43
CA ARG A 484 -22.15 3.92 -35.71
C ARG A 484 -23.15 3.37 -36.72
N LYS A 485 -24.09 2.51 -36.30
CA LYS A 485 -25.14 1.98 -37.19
C LYS A 485 -26.06 3.08 -37.70
N ARG A 486 -26.49 3.99 -36.82
CA ARG A 486 -27.38 5.11 -37.19
C ARG A 486 -26.68 6.12 -38.09
N LEU A 487 -25.41 6.42 -37.81
CA LEU A 487 -24.58 7.25 -38.67
C LEU A 487 -24.42 6.61 -40.05
N ALA A 488 -24.13 5.30 -40.13
CA ALA A 488 -24.02 4.58 -41.40
C ALA A 488 -25.34 4.61 -42.20
N GLN A 489 -26.48 4.43 -41.52
CA GLN A 489 -27.80 4.56 -42.14
C GLN A 489 -28.05 5.97 -42.67
N ALA A 490 -27.73 7.01 -41.89
CA ALA A 490 -27.89 8.41 -42.30
C ALA A 490 -26.98 8.79 -43.48
N VAL A 491 -25.79 8.20 -43.57
CA VAL A 491 -24.86 8.39 -44.70
C VAL A 491 -25.35 7.65 -45.95
N THR A 492 -25.82 6.40 -45.81
CA THR A 492 -26.31 5.61 -46.96
C THR A 492 -27.66 6.12 -47.48
N GLY A 493 -28.52 6.62 -46.59
CA GLY A 493 -29.81 7.21 -46.92
C GLY A 493 -29.72 8.61 -47.54
N GLY A 494 -28.58 9.28 -47.43
CA GLY A 494 -28.37 10.65 -47.91
C GLY A 494 -28.95 11.73 -47.00
N ASP A 495 -29.66 11.36 -45.93
CA ASP A 495 -30.27 12.29 -44.97
C ASP A 495 -29.26 13.27 -44.36
N LEU A 496 -28.04 12.80 -44.09
CA LEU A 496 -26.97 13.64 -43.55
C LEU A 496 -26.44 14.66 -44.57
N GLU A 497 -26.46 14.32 -45.87
CA GLU A 497 -26.01 15.23 -46.94
C GLU A 497 -27.07 16.28 -47.26
N MET A 498 -28.35 15.92 -47.18
CA MET A 498 -29.50 16.79 -47.45
C MET A 498 -29.82 17.76 -46.29
N ALA A 499 -29.30 17.52 -45.09
CA ALA A 499 -29.58 18.37 -43.93
C ALA A 499 -28.98 19.78 -44.05
N ASP A 500 -29.80 20.79 -43.71
CA ASP A 500 -29.41 22.21 -43.72
C ASP A 500 -28.18 22.50 -42.83
N SER A 501 -28.09 21.81 -41.69
CA SER A 501 -26.94 21.86 -40.78
C SER A 501 -26.50 20.46 -40.36
N LYS A 502 -25.32 20.05 -40.83
CA LYS A 502 -24.70 18.75 -40.54
C LYS A 502 -24.37 18.60 -39.06
N ALA A 503 -23.87 19.68 -38.44
CA ALA A 503 -23.57 19.70 -37.01
C ALA A 503 -24.83 19.53 -36.15
N ALA A 504 -25.93 20.22 -36.50
CA ALA A 504 -27.19 20.09 -35.78
C ALA A 504 -27.78 18.68 -35.91
N PHE A 505 -27.68 18.07 -37.09
CA PHE A 505 -28.12 16.69 -37.31
C PHE A 505 -27.32 15.67 -36.47
N LEU A 506 -25.99 15.81 -36.43
CA LEU A 506 -25.13 14.96 -35.59
C LEU A 506 -25.39 15.18 -34.09
N GLN A 507 -25.65 16.42 -33.69
CA GLN A 507 -26.04 16.75 -32.32
C GLN A 507 -27.39 16.11 -31.96
N ASN A 508 -28.39 16.17 -32.83
CA ASN A 508 -29.68 15.53 -32.61
C ASN A 508 -29.53 14.00 -32.44
N ILE A 509 -28.65 13.35 -33.19
CA ILE A 509 -28.35 11.92 -33.00
C ILE A 509 -27.75 11.67 -31.62
N CYS A 510 -26.83 12.54 -31.16
CA CYS A 510 -26.25 12.44 -29.82
C CYS A 510 -27.30 12.68 -28.72
N GLU A 511 -28.18 13.66 -28.87
CA GLU A 511 -29.25 13.96 -27.93
C GLU A 511 -30.26 12.83 -27.81
N GLU A 512 -30.72 12.30 -28.95
CA GLU A 512 -31.67 11.17 -28.99
C GLU A 512 -31.11 9.88 -28.37
N LEU A 513 -29.79 9.70 -28.40
CA LEU A 513 -29.10 8.54 -27.81
C LEU A 513 -28.54 8.82 -26.41
N HIS A 514 -28.65 10.06 -25.91
CA HIS A 514 -27.92 10.55 -24.74
C HIS A 514 -26.42 10.20 -24.78
N PHE A 515 -25.81 10.34 -25.96
CA PHE A 515 -24.40 10.04 -26.18
C PHE A 515 -23.51 11.28 -26.04
N ASP A 516 -22.32 11.07 -25.50
CA ASP A 516 -21.35 12.14 -25.27
C ASP A 516 -20.81 12.70 -26.61
N PRO A 517 -20.97 14.02 -26.88
CA PRO A 517 -20.46 14.63 -28.11
C PRO A 517 -18.96 14.44 -28.32
N GLN A 518 -18.14 14.38 -27.26
CA GLN A 518 -16.68 14.19 -27.39
C GLN A 518 -16.33 12.77 -27.84
N LYS A 519 -17.09 11.77 -27.40
CA LYS A 519 -16.91 10.39 -27.87
C LYS A 519 -17.43 10.21 -29.29
N ALA A 520 -18.46 10.96 -29.67
CA ALA A 520 -18.95 11.01 -31.04
C ALA A 520 -17.87 11.55 -31.99
N SER A 521 -17.20 12.66 -31.64
CA SER A 521 -16.12 13.20 -32.45
C SER A 521 -14.93 12.25 -32.56
N ALA A 522 -14.59 11.51 -31.51
CA ALA A 522 -13.57 10.46 -31.58
C ALA A 522 -13.95 9.35 -32.57
N ILE A 523 -15.22 8.95 -32.64
CA ILE A 523 -15.71 8.01 -33.64
C ILE A 523 -15.62 8.60 -35.06
N HIS A 524 -15.91 9.89 -35.23
CA HIS A 524 -15.77 10.56 -36.53
C HIS A 524 -14.32 10.57 -37.02
N GLU A 525 -13.38 10.88 -36.12
CA GLU A 525 -11.95 10.81 -36.41
C GLU A 525 -11.49 9.39 -36.74
N GLU A 526 -12.00 8.37 -36.03
CA GLU A 526 -11.68 6.96 -36.31
C GLU A 526 -12.19 6.53 -37.69
N ILE A 527 -13.42 6.91 -38.06
CA ILE A 527 -13.98 6.65 -39.39
C ILE A 527 -13.14 7.34 -40.47
N TYR A 528 -12.72 8.58 -40.22
CA TYR A 528 -11.83 9.32 -41.13
C TYR A 528 -10.46 8.64 -41.25
N ARG A 529 -9.83 8.23 -40.14
CA ARG A 529 -8.56 7.48 -40.15
C ARG A 529 -8.66 6.17 -40.92
N GLN A 530 -9.75 5.40 -40.73
CA GLN A 530 -9.97 4.16 -41.48
C GLN A 530 -10.12 4.42 -42.98
N LYS A 531 -10.82 5.49 -43.37
CA LYS A 531 -10.95 5.88 -44.77
C LYS A 531 -9.63 6.37 -45.35
N LEU A 532 -8.85 7.15 -44.60
CA LEU A 532 -7.52 7.57 -45.00
C LEU A 532 -6.59 6.36 -45.20
N GLN A 533 -6.61 5.37 -44.30
CA GLN A 533 -5.83 4.14 -44.47
C GLN A 533 -6.24 3.35 -45.72
N GLN A 534 -7.53 3.34 -46.08
CA GLN A 534 -8.02 2.71 -47.31
C GLN A 534 -7.53 3.46 -48.55
N CYS A 535 -7.61 4.79 -48.57
CA CYS A 535 -7.16 5.60 -49.70
C CYS A 535 -5.63 5.56 -49.89
N VAL A 536 -4.85 5.44 -48.81
CA VAL A 536 -3.38 5.47 -48.88
C VAL A 536 -2.78 4.06 -49.08
N ALA A 537 -3.60 3.03 -49.23
CA ALA A 537 -3.12 1.64 -49.42
C ALA A 537 -2.23 1.49 -50.67
N ASP A 538 -2.50 2.27 -51.72
CA ASP A 538 -1.76 2.26 -52.97
C ASP A 538 -0.51 3.17 -52.95
N GLY A 539 -0.27 3.86 -51.83
CA GLY A 539 0.90 4.72 -51.60
C GLY A 539 0.79 6.14 -52.17
N GLU A 540 -0.34 6.49 -52.80
CA GLU A 540 -0.66 7.83 -53.33
C GLU A 540 -2.08 8.22 -52.95
N LEU A 541 -2.34 9.52 -52.87
CA LEU A 541 -3.68 10.08 -52.72
C LEU A 541 -4.12 10.72 -54.04
N ASP A 542 -4.98 10.02 -54.77
CA ASP A 542 -5.57 10.53 -56.00
C ASP A 542 -6.53 11.69 -55.72
N GLU A 543 -6.80 12.51 -56.74
CA GLU A 543 -7.74 13.65 -56.60
C GLU A 543 -9.15 13.21 -56.21
N GLN A 544 -9.56 12.00 -56.62
CA GLN A 544 -10.85 11.41 -56.25
C GLN A 544 -10.89 11.04 -54.76
N ASP A 545 -9.80 10.47 -54.23
CA ASP A 545 -9.68 10.13 -52.81
C ASP A 545 -9.66 11.38 -51.94
N VAL A 546 -8.95 12.42 -52.37
CA VAL A 546 -8.94 13.72 -51.67
C VAL A 546 -10.34 14.34 -51.67
N ALA A 547 -11.06 14.29 -52.79
CA ALA A 547 -12.45 14.76 -52.85
C ALA A 547 -13.37 13.95 -51.91
N ALA A 548 -13.19 12.63 -51.84
CA ALA A 548 -13.94 11.75 -50.94
C ALA A 548 -13.64 12.03 -49.46
N LEU A 549 -12.37 12.24 -49.10
CA LEU A 549 -11.93 12.59 -47.75
C LEU A 549 -12.42 13.98 -47.33
N LEU A 550 -12.41 14.97 -48.24
CA LEU A 550 -12.98 16.29 -48.00
C LEU A 550 -14.49 16.21 -47.81
N LYS A 551 -15.20 15.43 -48.63
CA LYS A 551 -16.63 15.20 -48.48
C LYS A 551 -16.94 14.57 -47.11
N LEU A 552 -16.19 13.55 -46.70
CA LEU A 552 -16.33 12.88 -45.40
C LEU A 552 -16.07 13.82 -44.23
N ARG A 553 -15.02 14.64 -44.32
CA ARG A 553 -14.68 15.65 -43.31
C ARG A 553 -15.83 16.64 -43.10
N VAL A 554 -16.42 17.14 -44.19
CA VAL A 554 -17.54 18.09 -44.13
C VAL A 554 -18.79 17.41 -43.56
N MET A 555 -19.09 16.17 -43.97
CA MET A 555 -20.21 15.40 -43.45
C MET A 555 -20.12 15.16 -41.94
N LEU A 556 -18.95 14.79 -41.45
CA LEU A 556 -18.71 14.44 -40.04
C LEU A 556 -18.25 15.62 -39.18
N CYS A 557 -18.15 16.84 -39.75
CA CYS A 557 -17.75 18.06 -39.05
C CYS A 557 -16.40 17.95 -38.31
N ILE A 558 -15.40 17.30 -38.93
CA ILE A 558 -14.11 17.05 -38.28
C ILE A 558 -13.22 18.31 -38.32
N PRO A 559 -12.63 18.75 -37.18
CA PRO A 559 -11.70 19.88 -37.15
C PRO A 559 -10.47 19.69 -38.05
N GLN A 560 -10.00 20.77 -38.68
CA GLN A 560 -8.75 20.79 -39.46
C GLN A 560 -7.54 20.19 -38.71
N PRO A 561 -7.24 20.56 -37.44
CA PRO A 561 -6.06 20.04 -36.76
C PRO A 561 -6.13 18.52 -36.53
N ALA A 562 -7.32 17.95 -36.33
CA ALA A 562 -7.49 16.50 -36.17
C ALA A 562 -7.21 15.75 -37.48
N VAL A 563 -7.58 16.35 -38.61
CA VAL A 563 -7.28 15.83 -39.95
C VAL A 563 -5.79 15.88 -40.24
N GLU A 564 -5.13 17.01 -39.94
CA GLU A 564 -3.69 17.18 -40.11
C GLU A 564 -2.89 16.21 -39.25
N ALA A 565 -3.30 16.00 -38.00
CA ALA A 565 -2.69 14.99 -37.12
C ALA A 565 -2.86 13.57 -37.69
N ALA A 566 -4.05 13.20 -38.16
CA ALA A 566 -4.29 11.90 -38.78
C ALA A 566 -3.46 11.69 -40.07
N HIS A 567 -3.32 12.73 -40.89
CA HIS A 567 -2.45 12.71 -42.08
C HIS A 567 -0.98 12.61 -41.70
N ALA A 568 -0.51 13.39 -40.73
CA ALA A 568 0.87 13.32 -40.25
C ALA A 568 1.21 11.93 -39.67
N ASP A 569 0.29 11.29 -38.96
CA ASP A 569 0.50 9.96 -38.39
C ASP A 569 0.52 8.87 -39.49
N ILE A 570 -0.55 8.79 -40.31
CA ILE A 570 -0.72 7.69 -41.27
C ILE A 570 0.19 7.89 -42.47
N CYS A 571 0.06 9.02 -43.17
CA CYS A 571 0.88 9.31 -44.36
C CYS A 571 2.34 9.54 -43.97
N GLY A 572 2.60 10.15 -42.81
CA GLY A 572 3.96 10.35 -42.33
C GLY A 572 4.68 9.04 -42.00
N SER A 573 3.97 8.01 -41.50
CA SER A 573 4.58 6.69 -41.27
C SER A 573 5.01 5.99 -42.58
N LEU A 574 4.27 6.21 -43.67
CA LEU A 574 4.60 5.65 -44.99
C LEU A 574 5.75 6.43 -45.63
N PHE A 575 5.74 7.75 -45.50
CA PHE A 575 6.86 8.58 -45.90
C PHE A 575 8.13 8.24 -45.10
N GLU A 576 8.04 8.01 -43.79
CA GLU A 576 9.18 7.60 -42.96
C GLU A 576 9.78 6.27 -43.45
N LYS A 577 8.97 5.33 -43.95
CA LYS A 577 9.48 4.09 -44.56
C LYS A 577 10.28 4.37 -45.83
N ALA A 578 9.76 5.20 -46.73
CA ALA A 578 10.47 5.61 -47.95
C ALA A 578 11.79 6.34 -47.62
N VAL A 579 11.78 7.21 -46.61
CA VAL A 579 12.99 7.90 -46.14
C VAL A 579 14.00 6.92 -45.51
N LYS A 580 13.54 5.94 -44.72
CA LYS A 580 14.43 4.92 -44.15
C LYS A 580 15.05 4.04 -45.23
N GLU A 581 14.28 3.66 -46.25
CA GLU A 581 14.78 2.91 -47.39
C GLU A 581 15.85 3.70 -48.14
N ALA A 582 15.57 4.98 -48.43
CA ALA A 582 16.52 5.92 -49.02
C ALA A 582 17.82 6.06 -48.20
N ILE A 583 17.71 6.18 -46.89
CA ILE A 583 18.87 6.26 -45.99
C ILE A 583 19.64 4.94 -45.95
N SER A 584 18.94 3.80 -46.01
CA SER A 584 19.56 2.47 -45.94
C SER A 584 20.34 2.08 -47.20
N ALA A 585 19.98 2.66 -48.35
CA ALA A 585 20.69 2.49 -49.61
C ALA A 585 22.10 3.11 -49.59
N GLY A 586 22.37 4.03 -48.65
CA GLY A 586 23.70 4.60 -48.43
C GLY A 586 24.14 5.55 -49.54
N VAL A 587 25.46 5.79 -49.62
CA VAL A 587 26.06 6.77 -50.54
C VAL A 587 26.04 6.31 -52.00
N ASP A 588 26.16 5.00 -52.22
CA ASP A 588 26.27 4.41 -53.57
C ASP A 588 24.93 3.92 -54.14
N GLY A 589 23.88 3.86 -53.32
CA GLY A 589 22.57 3.31 -53.72
C GLY A 589 21.44 4.34 -53.83
N TYR A 590 21.71 5.64 -53.65
CA TYR A 590 20.70 6.70 -53.82
C TYR A 590 20.44 7.02 -55.31
N ASP A 591 19.93 6.01 -56.01
CA ASP A 591 19.71 6.01 -57.47
C ASP A 591 18.42 6.76 -57.87
N ALA A 592 18.24 6.96 -59.18
CA ALA A 592 17.08 7.65 -59.75
C ALA A 592 15.73 7.03 -59.29
N ASP A 593 15.68 5.71 -59.08
CA ASP A 593 14.49 5.00 -58.62
C ASP A 593 14.12 5.34 -57.17
N ILE A 594 15.12 5.52 -56.30
CA ILE A 594 14.91 5.91 -54.89
C ILE A 594 14.55 7.40 -54.80
N LYS A 595 15.17 8.26 -55.63
CA LYS A 595 14.76 9.67 -55.74
C LYS A 595 13.30 9.78 -56.18
N GLN A 596 12.90 8.97 -57.16
CA GLN A 596 11.53 8.94 -57.63
C GLN A 596 10.57 8.41 -56.56
N SER A 597 10.93 7.37 -55.80
CA SER A 597 10.08 6.86 -54.72
C SER A 597 9.90 7.86 -53.57
N VAL A 598 10.96 8.59 -53.21
CA VAL A 598 10.91 9.67 -52.20
C VAL A 598 10.07 10.85 -52.69
N ARG A 599 10.24 11.30 -53.94
CA ARG A 599 9.41 12.36 -54.54
C ARG A 599 7.94 11.93 -54.64
N LYS A 600 7.71 10.68 -55.03
CA LYS A 600 6.38 10.06 -55.10
C LYS A 600 5.73 10.03 -53.72
N ALA A 601 6.46 9.63 -52.68
CA ALA A 601 5.94 9.62 -51.32
C ALA A 601 5.76 11.03 -50.74
N ALA A 602 6.65 11.99 -51.02
CA ALA A 602 6.56 13.36 -50.51
C ALA A 602 5.38 14.13 -51.12
N HIS A 603 5.21 14.04 -52.45
CA HIS A 603 4.18 14.79 -53.17
C HIS A 603 2.87 14.02 -53.34
N GLY A 604 2.94 12.70 -53.55
CA GLY A 604 1.77 11.84 -53.72
C GLY A 604 0.96 11.64 -52.44
N LEU A 605 1.60 11.69 -51.26
CA LEU A 605 0.93 11.60 -49.96
C LEU A 605 0.41 12.95 -49.44
N ARG A 606 0.68 14.06 -50.15
CA ARG A 606 0.27 15.44 -49.80
C ARG A 606 0.57 15.84 -48.36
N LEU A 607 1.69 15.38 -47.80
CA LEU A 607 2.17 15.84 -46.51
C LEU A 607 2.51 17.33 -46.57
N SER A 608 2.31 18.06 -45.47
CA SER A 608 2.80 19.44 -45.40
C SER A 608 4.33 19.43 -45.49
N ARG A 609 4.90 20.43 -46.16
CA ARG A 609 6.37 20.52 -46.32
C ARG A 609 7.10 20.48 -44.97
N GLU A 610 6.51 21.11 -43.96
CA GLU A 610 7.03 21.13 -42.59
C GLU A 610 7.00 19.74 -41.92
N THR A 611 5.93 18.97 -42.10
CA THR A 611 5.82 17.61 -41.53
C THR A 611 6.73 16.62 -42.26
N ALA A 612 6.81 16.68 -43.59
CA ALA A 612 7.76 15.86 -44.35
C ALA A 612 9.21 16.16 -43.96
N MET A 613 9.58 17.45 -43.83
CA MET A 613 10.92 17.85 -43.39
C MET A 613 11.22 17.43 -41.95
N SER A 614 10.27 17.53 -41.02
CA SER A 614 10.50 17.12 -39.63
C SER A 614 10.67 15.60 -39.49
N ILE A 615 9.91 14.80 -40.25
CA ILE A 615 10.04 13.35 -40.32
C ILE A 615 11.40 12.96 -40.91
N ALA A 616 11.77 13.56 -42.05
CA ALA A 616 13.05 13.32 -42.70
C ALA A 616 14.23 13.74 -41.80
N SER A 617 14.16 14.93 -41.20
CA SER A 617 15.17 15.45 -40.28
C SER A 617 15.36 14.52 -39.07
N THR A 618 14.27 14.02 -38.48
CA THR A 618 14.35 13.04 -37.37
C THR A 618 15.03 11.73 -37.78
N ALA A 619 14.75 11.23 -38.99
CA ALA A 619 15.38 10.01 -39.50
C ALA A 619 16.88 10.21 -39.79
N VAL A 620 17.25 11.33 -40.42
CA VAL A 620 18.64 11.69 -40.74
C VAL A 620 19.47 11.93 -39.47
N ARG A 621 18.93 12.66 -38.48
CA ARG A 621 19.63 12.93 -37.21
C ARG A 621 19.96 11.64 -36.45
N LYS A 622 19.08 10.64 -36.47
CA LYS A 622 19.38 9.29 -35.91
C LYS A 622 20.59 8.64 -36.58
N VAL A 623 20.74 8.79 -37.89
CA VAL A 623 21.87 8.25 -38.64
C VAL A 623 23.16 9.01 -38.34
N PHE A 624 23.11 10.34 -38.27
CA PHE A 624 24.25 11.14 -37.83
C PHE A 624 24.71 10.77 -36.41
N ILE A 625 23.79 10.57 -35.46
CA ILE A 625 24.13 10.09 -34.11
C ILE A 625 24.83 8.72 -34.16
N ASN A 626 24.43 7.81 -35.07
CA ASN A 626 25.11 6.53 -35.23
C ASN A 626 26.54 6.69 -35.76
N TYR A 627 26.79 7.59 -36.71
CA TYR A 627 28.15 7.92 -37.14
C TYR A 627 28.98 8.51 -35.99
N ILE A 628 28.40 9.39 -35.18
CA ILE A 628 29.07 9.97 -34.02
C ILE A 628 29.38 8.93 -32.95
N LYS A 629 28.47 7.98 -32.70
CA LYS A 629 28.73 6.85 -31.79
C LYS A 629 29.89 5.99 -32.29
N ARG A 630 29.95 5.71 -33.60
CA ARG A 630 31.09 5.00 -34.21
C ARG A 630 32.39 5.81 -34.09
N ALA A 631 32.33 7.11 -34.34
CA ALA A 631 33.47 8.00 -34.20
C ALA A 631 33.99 8.09 -32.75
N ARG A 632 33.10 8.03 -31.75
CA ARG A 632 33.47 7.99 -30.31
C ARG A 632 33.97 6.61 -29.86
N ALA A 633 33.44 5.54 -30.43
CA ALA A 633 33.88 4.17 -30.13
C ALA A 633 35.24 3.83 -30.79
N ALA A 634 35.68 4.63 -31.77
CA ALA A 634 36.99 4.49 -32.38
C ALA A 634 38.09 4.79 -31.34
N GLY A 635 39.01 3.84 -31.13
CA GLY A 635 40.11 3.99 -30.18
C GLY A 635 41.19 4.97 -30.64
N ASN A 636 41.22 5.30 -31.94
CA ASN A 636 42.22 6.16 -32.56
C ASN A 636 41.59 7.43 -33.15
N ARG A 637 42.28 8.56 -32.99
CA ARG A 637 41.88 9.86 -33.54
C ARG A 637 41.69 9.84 -35.07
N THR A 638 42.51 9.09 -35.78
CA THR A 638 42.46 8.96 -37.25
C THR A 638 41.23 8.19 -37.72
N GLU A 639 40.83 7.13 -37.01
CA GLU A 639 39.62 6.36 -37.28
C GLU A 639 38.36 7.16 -36.95
N SER A 640 38.37 7.90 -35.84
CA SER A 640 37.31 8.85 -35.48
C SER A 640 37.08 9.88 -36.59
N ALA A 641 38.16 10.46 -37.12
CA ALA A 641 38.09 11.40 -38.24
C ALA A 641 37.58 10.76 -39.54
N LYS A 642 37.91 9.49 -39.83
CA LYS A 642 37.37 8.76 -41.00
C LYS A 642 35.86 8.53 -40.90
N GLU A 643 35.34 8.20 -39.72
CA GLU A 643 33.90 8.07 -39.51
C GLU A 643 33.18 9.43 -39.62
N LEU A 644 33.80 10.52 -39.16
CA LEU A 644 33.29 11.88 -39.37
C LEU A 644 33.32 12.28 -40.86
N LYS A 645 34.35 11.91 -41.62
CA LYS A 645 34.39 12.10 -43.08
C LYS A 645 33.25 11.36 -43.79
N LYS A 646 32.94 10.12 -43.39
CA LYS A 646 31.80 9.36 -43.92
C LYS A 646 30.47 10.05 -43.62
N MET A 647 30.31 10.63 -42.44
CA MET A 647 29.12 11.42 -42.07
C MET A 647 28.97 12.66 -42.96
N ILE A 648 30.06 13.39 -43.23
CA ILE A 648 30.05 14.56 -44.11
C ILE A 648 29.71 14.15 -45.55
N ALA A 649 30.32 13.08 -46.06
CA ALA A 649 30.01 12.55 -47.40
C ALA A 649 28.52 12.15 -47.52
N PHE A 650 27.95 11.51 -46.50
CA PHE A 650 26.53 11.19 -46.45
C PHE A 650 25.64 12.44 -46.45
N ASN A 651 26.02 13.51 -45.73
CA ASN A 651 25.27 14.76 -45.75
C ASN A 651 25.28 15.43 -47.15
N THR A 652 26.45 15.49 -47.78
CA THR A 652 26.62 16.17 -49.07
C THR A 652 25.97 15.40 -50.22
N LEU A 653 26.05 14.06 -50.23
CA LEU A 653 25.59 13.25 -51.37
C LEU A 653 24.14 12.76 -51.23
N VAL A 654 23.70 12.40 -50.02
CA VAL A 654 22.38 11.77 -49.81
C VAL A 654 21.40 12.76 -49.19
N VAL A 655 21.76 13.37 -48.06
CA VAL A 655 20.84 14.27 -47.33
C VAL A 655 20.53 15.53 -48.14
N THR A 656 21.53 16.06 -48.86
CA THR A 656 21.35 17.26 -49.68
C THR A 656 20.38 17.06 -50.83
N GLU A 657 20.43 15.88 -51.46
CA GLU A 657 19.52 15.51 -52.54
C GLU A 657 18.14 15.15 -52.00
N LEU A 658 18.06 14.45 -50.86
CA LEU A 658 16.81 14.16 -50.15
C LEU A 658 16.04 15.44 -49.78
N VAL A 659 16.72 16.47 -49.27
CA VAL A 659 16.08 17.75 -48.94
C VAL A 659 15.57 18.45 -50.19
N LYS A 660 16.31 18.43 -51.31
CA LYS A 660 15.84 18.98 -52.60
C LYS A 660 14.62 18.22 -53.12
N ASP A 661 14.63 16.90 -53.01
CA ASP A 661 13.54 16.03 -53.45
C ASP A 661 12.26 16.21 -52.62
N ILE A 662 12.38 16.57 -51.33
CA ILE A 662 11.23 16.93 -50.48
C ILE A 662 10.70 18.33 -50.81
N LYS A 663 11.58 19.27 -51.19
CA LYS A 663 11.20 20.65 -51.55
C LYS A 663 10.59 20.76 -52.95
N GLY A 664 10.93 19.86 -53.87
CA GLY A 664 10.37 19.80 -55.22
C GLY A 664 11.00 20.77 -56.22
N GLU A 665 12.27 21.13 -56.05
CA GLU A 665 12.99 21.97 -57.03
C GLU A 665 13.34 21.16 -58.29
N PRO A 666 13.04 21.63 -59.52
CA PRO A 666 13.37 20.89 -60.74
C PRO A 666 14.88 20.81 -60.96
N ALA A 667 15.34 19.67 -61.49
CA ALA A 667 16.76 19.33 -61.63
C ALA A 667 17.55 20.17 -62.66
N ASP A 668 16.91 21.07 -63.42
CA ASP A 668 17.53 21.84 -64.50
C ASP A 668 17.07 23.30 -64.52
N THR A 669 17.46 24.07 -63.51
CA THR A 669 17.66 25.52 -63.67
C THR A 669 19.11 25.83 -63.31
N PRO A 670 19.93 26.38 -64.22
CA PRO A 670 21.18 27.00 -63.79
C PRO A 670 20.76 28.07 -62.80
N SER A 671 21.35 28.02 -61.60
CA SER A 671 21.18 29.01 -60.54
C SER A 671 21.12 30.39 -61.19
N GLU A 672 19.98 31.06 -61.12
CA GLU A 672 20.02 32.51 -61.14
C GLU A 672 21.02 32.89 -60.05
N GLU A 673 21.98 33.71 -60.46
CA GLU A 673 23.02 34.25 -59.61
C GLU A 673 22.37 34.73 -58.31
N PRO A 674 22.95 34.45 -57.14
CA PRO A 674 22.49 35.13 -55.95
C PRO A 674 22.68 36.62 -56.23
N VAL A 675 21.58 37.36 -56.24
CA VAL A 675 21.61 38.80 -56.04
C VAL A 675 22.53 38.99 -54.85
N LYS A 676 23.60 39.74 -55.07
CA LYS A 676 24.48 40.26 -54.04
C LYS A 676 23.62 41.01 -53.03
N GLU A 677 23.08 40.30 -52.04
CA GLU A 677 22.95 40.90 -50.74
C GLU A 677 24.37 41.05 -50.25
N GLU A 678 24.82 42.30 -50.26
CA GLU A 678 26.05 42.74 -49.64
C GLU A 678 26.16 41.99 -48.32
N GLU A 679 27.14 41.07 -48.25
CA GLU A 679 27.74 40.69 -46.99
C GLU A 679 28.05 42.03 -46.32
N LYS A 680 27.23 42.42 -45.33
CA LYS A 680 27.71 43.30 -44.30
C LYS A 680 28.93 42.56 -43.78
N GLN A 681 30.10 43.05 -44.17
CA GLN A 681 31.30 42.95 -43.38
C GLN A 681 30.85 43.41 -42.00
N VAL A 682 30.43 42.45 -41.17
CA VAL A 682 30.68 42.57 -39.75
C VAL A 682 32.16 42.87 -39.72
N GLU A 683 32.54 44.01 -39.16
CA GLU A 683 33.92 44.31 -38.83
C GLU A 683 34.42 43.10 -38.03
N GLU A 684 35.00 42.11 -38.72
CA GLU A 684 35.67 40.98 -38.12
C GLU A 684 36.87 41.62 -37.45
N ASP A 685 36.81 41.78 -36.13
CA ASP A 685 37.92 42.37 -35.38
C ASP A 685 39.21 41.71 -35.88
N GLU A 686 40.18 42.50 -36.33
CA GLU A 686 41.51 42.06 -36.80
C GLU A 686 42.18 41.12 -35.77
N GLU A 687 41.72 41.16 -34.52
CA GLU A 687 42.04 40.25 -33.41
C GLU A 687 41.79 38.76 -33.72
N TRP A 688 40.75 38.41 -34.49
CA TRP A 688 40.36 37.01 -34.76
C TRP A 688 41.01 36.41 -36.02
N GLU A 689 41.40 37.24 -36.99
CA GLU A 689 42.11 36.82 -38.22
C GLU A 689 43.57 36.38 -37.98
N SER A 690 44.07 36.58 -36.75
CA SER A 690 45.41 36.22 -36.32
C SER A 690 45.61 34.70 -36.17
N LEU A 691 44.54 33.93 -35.99
CA LEU A 691 44.62 32.47 -35.88
C LEU A 691 44.93 31.85 -37.24
N GLN A 692 46.16 31.36 -37.43
CA GLN A 692 46.63 30.75 -38.68
C GLN A 692 45.76 29.58 -39.19
N THR A 693 45.01 28.95 -38.28
CA THR A 693 44.10 27.84 -38.59
C THR A 693 42.79 28.33 -39.22
N LEU A 694 42.27 29.50 -38.83
CA LEU A 694 41.09 30.13 -39.44
C LEU A 694 41.42 30.71 -40.83
N ARG A 695 42.63 31.25 -41.02
CA ARG A 695 43.10 31.73 -42.34
C ARG A 695 43.16 30.61 -43.39
N LYS A 696 43.42 29.37 -42.96
CA LYS A 696 43.44 28.16 -43.82
C LYS A 696 42.05 27.57 -44.09
N ILE A 697 41.04 28.00 -43.34
CA ILE A 697 39.65 27.57 -43.52
C ILE A 697 38.94 28.43 -44.57
N LYS A 698 39.38 29.67 -44.84
CA LYS A 698 38.91 30.48 -45.98
C LYS A 698 39.41 29.84 -47.29
N PRO A 699 38.55 29.23 -48.13
CA PRO A 699 39.00 28.44 -49.28
C PRO A 699 39.52 29.36 -50.40
N SER A 700 40.58 28.93 -51.10
CA SER A 700 40.98 29.58 -52.36
C SER A 700 39.92 29.32 -53.45
N LYS A 701 39.68 30.33 -54.31
CA LYS A 701 38.65 30.31 -55.36
C LYS A 701 38.70 29.08 -56.29
N GLU A 702 39.86 28.44 -56.44
CA GLU A 702 40.06 27.24 -57.26
C GLU A 702 39.74 25.91 -56.54
N LEU A 703 39.86 25.84 -55.20
CA LEU A 703 39.60 24.62 -54.42
C LEU A 703 38.10 24.44 -54.13
N ALA A 704 37.37 25.54 -53.95
CA ALA A 704 35.90 25.53 -53.86
C ALA A 704 35.23 25.01 -55.15
N ALA A 705 35.86 25.23 -56.32
CA ALA A 705 35.36 24.77 -57.61
C ALA A 705 35.56 23.25 -57.84
N LYS A 706 36.49 22.59 -57.13
CA LYS A 706 36.82 21.16 -57.31
C LYS A 706 36.07 20.21 -56.38
N LEU A 707 35.51 20.69 -55.27
CA LEU A 707 34.89 19.87 -54.22
C LEU A 707 33.34 19.84 -54.23
N GLY A 708 32.70 20.49 -55.20
CA GLY A 708 31.24 20.48 -55.33
C GLY A 708 30.52 21.36 -54.30
N LYS A 709 29.20 21.53 -54.49
CA LYS A 709 28.34 22.43 -53.70
C LYS A 709 28.43 22.12 -52.19
N PRO A 710 28.35 23.13 -51.31
CA PRO A 710 28.27 22.89 -49.87
C PRO A 710 27.04 22.03 -49.54
N GLY A 711 27.21 21.05 -48.65
CA GLY A 711 26.10 20.21 -48.17
C GLY A 711 25.06 21.03 -47.38
N GLN A 712 23.83 20.52 -47.26
CA GLN A 712 22.76 21.20 -46.53
C GLN A 712 23.13 21.46 -45.06
N THR A 713 22.71 22.62 -44.56
CA THR A 713 22.83 23.05 -43.16
C THR A 713 21.48 23.06 -42.42
N GLU A 714 20.38 22.68 -43.08
CA GLU A 714 19.03 22.72 -42.48
C GLU A 714 18.80 21.62 -41.43
N ILE A 715 19.45 20.47 -41.60
CA ILE A 715 19.38 19.35 -40.65
C ILE A 715 20.65 19.41 -39.80
N THR A 716 20.55 20.05 -38.63
CA THR A 716 21.65 20.18 -37.67
C THR A 716 21.46 19.25 -36.47
N LEU A 717 22.55 19.01 -35.75
CA LEU A 717 22.58 18.25 -34.48
C LEU A 717 22.58 19.15 -33.24
N LYS A 718 22.24 20.43 -33.39
CA LYS A 718 22.29 21.42 -32.30
C LYS A 718 21.45 21.00 -31.10
N ASP A 719 20.24 20.49 -31.35
CA ASP A 719 19.30 20.10 -30.30
C ASP A 719 19.52 18.66 -29.79
N ASP A 720 20.32 17.85 -30.50
CA ASP A 720 20.54 16.43 -30.20
C ASP A 720 21.82 16.15 -29.38
N LEU A 721 22.77 17.10 -29.33
CA LEU A 721 24.07 16.95 -28.64
C LEU A 721 24.40 18.15 -27.76
N PRO A 722 24.95 17.92 -26.54
CA PRO A 722 25.39 19.01 -25.68
C PRO A 722 26.57 19.75 -26.33
N GLU A 723 26.68 21.05 -26.06
CA GLU A 723 27.71 21.93 -26.65
C GLU A 723 29.12 21.35 -26.50
N ARG A 724 29.43 20.81 -25.32
CA ARG A 724 30.72 20.15 -25.05
C ARG A 724 31.02 19.02 -26.03
N ASP A 725 30.07 18.12 -26.29
CA ASP A 725 30.27 16.99 -27.21
C ASP A 725 30.46 17.47 -28.64
N ARG A 726 29.71 18.50 -29.06
CA ARG A 726 29.81 19.11 -30.40
C ARG A 726 31.19 19.74 -30.61
N THR A 727 31.63 20.53 -29.63
CA THR A 727 32.95 21.17 -29.58
C THR A 727 34.07 20.14 -29.52
N ASP A 728 33.92 19.05 -28.76
CA ASP A 728 34.92 18.00 -28.64
C ASP A 728 35.06 17.20 -29.95
N LEU A 729 33.96 16.92 -30.67
CA LEU A 729 34.00 16.29 -32.00
C LEU A 729 34.68 17.19 -33.02
N TYR A 730 34.34 18.49 -33.03
CA TYR A 730 34.99 19.49 -33.88
C TYR A 730 36.48 19.62 -33.54
N LYS A 731 36.86 19.68 -32.26
CA LYS A 731 38.26 19.69 -31.79
C LYS A 731 39.00 18.41 -32.17
N THR A 732 38.33 17.26 -32.15
CA THR A 732 38.88 15.96 -32.56
C THR A 732 39.16 15.91 -34.06
N TYR A 733 38.31 16.52 -34.88
CA TYR A 733 38.56 16.64 -36.30
C TYR A 733 39.62 17.72 -36.62
N LEU A 734 39.57 18.89 -35.97
CA LEU A 734 40.52 19.98 -36.16
C LEU A 734 41.96 19.57 -35.88
N LEU A 735 42.22 18.95 -34.72
CA LEU A 735 43.58 18.51 -34.42
C LEU A 735 43.97 17.27 -35.26
N PHE A 736 43.03 16.55 -35.92
CA PHE A 736 43.38 15.60 -36.99
C PHE A 736 43.90 16.35 -38.23
N CYS A 737 43.23 17.43 -38.67
CA CYS A 737 43.71 18.30 -39.76
C CYS A 737 45.10 18.91 -39.48
N LEU A 738 45.42 19.16 -38.20
CA LEU A 738 46.73 19.71 -37.81
C LEU A 738 47.85 18.66 -37.78
N THR A 739 47.56 17.42 -37.37
CA THR A 739 48.56 16.34 -37.25
C THR A 739 48.77 15.55 -38.55
N GLY A 740 47.78 15.54 -39.45
CA GLY A 740 47.78 14.71 -40.66
C GLY A 740 47.51 13.23 -40.40
N GLU A 741 47.33 12.44 -41.47
CA GLU A 741 47.15 11.00 -41.35
C GLU A 741 48.49 10.31 -41.09
N VAL A 742 48.53 9.53 -40.01
CA VAL A 742 49.72 8.85 -39.54
C VAL A 742 49.60 7.35 -39.80
N THR A 743 50.10 6.89 -40.94
CA THR A 743 50.09 5.46 -41.28
C THR A 743 51.30 4.77 -40.67
N ARG A 744 51.07 3.76 -39.82
CA ARG A 744 52.11 2.82 -39.37
C ARG A 744 52.31 1.73 -40.43
N ILE A 745 53.51 1.67 -40.97
CA ILE A 745 53.93 0.60 -41.89
C ILE A 745 54.35 -0.63 -41.05
N PRO A 746 54.26 -1.89 -41.54
CA PRO A 746 54.57 -3.11 -40.78
C PRO A 746 56.00 -3.24 -40.18
N PHE A 747 56.86 -2.23 -40.32
CA PHE A 747 58.21 -2.17 -39.78
C PHE A 747 58.41 -1.11 -38.68
N GLY A 748 57.33 -0.59 -38.11
CA GLY A 748 57.41 0.37 -36.99
C GLY A 748 57.74 1.82 -37.39
N ALA A 749 57.97 2.08 -38.68
CA ALA A 749 58.10 3.43 -39.22
C ALA A 749 56.73 4.11 -39.37
N GLN A 750 56.65 5.35 -38.90
CA GLN A 750 55.45 6.16 -38.86
C GLN A 750 55.57 7.25 -39.93
N ILE A 751 54.77 7.19 -41.00
CA ILE A 751 54.76 8.22 -42.06
C ILE A 751 53.57 9.15 -41.82
N THR A 752 53.86 10.45 -41.67
CA THR A 752 52.87 11.53 -41.71
C THR A 752 52.69 11.98 -43.15
N THR A 753 51.46 11.93 -43.67
CA THR A 753 51.11 12.53 -44.96
C THR A 753 51.02 14.06 -44.83
N LYS A 754 51.22 14.79 -45.94
CA LYS A 754 51.27 16.26 -45.95
C LYS A 754 49.88 16.86 -45.64
N LYS A 755 49.90 18.11 -45.13
CA LYS A 755 48.71 18.92 -44.81
C LYS A 755 47.95 19.26 -46.09
N ASP A 756 46.75 18.72 -46.24
CA ASP A 756 45.87 19.02 -47.37
C ASP A 756 44.84 20.08 -46.97
N ASP A 757 44.81 21.21 -47.69
CA ASP A 757 43.87 22.31 -47.44
C ASP A 757 42.39 21.90 -47.65
N SER A 758 42.15 20.79 -48.34
CA SER A 758 40.81 20.20 -48.55
C SER A 758 40.17 19.68 -47.26
N GLU A 759 40.96 19.30 -46.24
CA GLU A 759 40.42 18.80 -44.97
C GLU A 759 39.77 19.91 -44.13
N TYR A 760 40.24 21.16 -44.29
CA TYR A 760 39.67 22.33 -43.62
C TYR A 760 38.30 22.73 -44.20
N VAL A 761 38.04 22.43 -45.49
CA VAL A 761 36.70 22.60 -46.10
C VAL A 761 35.71 21.61 -45.49
N LEU A 762 36.14 20.36 -45.29
CA LEU A 762 35.33 19.34 -44.60
C LEU A 762 35.09 19.69 -43.12
N LEU A 763 36.07 20.31 -42.46
CA LEU A 763 35.92 20.80 -41.09
C LEU A 763 34.83 21.88 -40.99
N ASN A 764 34.74 22.80 -41.96
CA ASN A 764 33.68 23.80 -42.00
C ASN A 764 32.29 23.15 -42.20
N GLN A 765 32.19 22.18 -43.11
CA GLN A 765 30.95 21.40 -43.31
C GLN A 765 30.55 20.62 -42.04
N LEU A 766 31.52 20.08 -41.30
CA LEU A 766 31.27 19.44 -40.01
C LEU A 766 30.74 20.43 -38.96
N GLY A 767 31.28 21.65 -38.92
CA GLY A 767 30.76 22.73 -38.07
C GLY A 767 29.29 23.04 -38.36
N GLY A 768 28.92 23.07 -39.65
CA GLY A 768 27.53 23.23 -40.09
C GLY A 768 26.60 22.10 -39.67
N ILE A 769 27.02 20.83 -39.81
CA ILE A 769 26.23 19.66 -39.40
C ILE A 769 26.05 19.60 -37.88
N LEU A 770 27.10 19.93 -37.13
CA LEU A 770 27.05 20.00 -35.66
C LEU A 770 26.24 21.22 -35.17
N GLY A 771 25.94 22.19 -36.04
CA GLY A 771 25.24 23.41 -35.68
C GLY A 771 26.03 24.28 -34.70
N LEU A 772 27.37 24.29 -34.83
CA LEU A 772 28.25 25.17 -34.05
C LEU A 772 28.16 26.60 -34.59
N THR A 773 28.13 27.57 -33.68
CA THR A 773 28.18 28.98 -34.06
C THR A 773 29.61 29.39 -34.46
N THR A 774 29.74 30.47 -35.23
CA THR A 774 31.05 31.02 -35.61
C THR A 774 31.89 31.38 -34.38
N THR A 775 31.27 31.89 -33.32
CA THR A 775 31.91 32.20 -32.04
C THR A 775 32.43 30.96 -31.32
N GLU A 776 31.64 29.87 -31.27
CA GLU A 776 32.05 28.59 -30.68
C GLU A 776 33.25 28.00 -31.44
N ILE A 777 33.21 28.03 -32.78
CA ILE A 777 34.31 27.55 -33.63
C ILE A 777 35.60 28.33 -33.31
N VAL A 778 35.53 29.66 -33.31
CA VAL A 778 36.68 30.53 -32.99
C VAL A 778 37.25 30.21 -31.60
N GLU A 779 36.39 29.98 -30.61
CA GLU A 779 36.83 29.59 -29.27
C GLU A 779 37.56 28.23 -29.25
N VAL A 780 37.13 27.24 -30.04
CA VAL A 780 37.86 25.96 -30.16
C VAL A 780 39.26 26.19 -30.71
N HIS A 781 39.36 26.96 -31.80
CA HIS A 781 40.64 27.29 -32.43
C HIS A 781 41.56 28.07 -31.47
N ARG A 782 41.00 29.02 -30.70
CA ARG A 782 41.72 29.76 -29.65
C ARG A 782 42.20 28.84 -28.53
N SER A 783 41.33 28.00 -27.97
CA SER A 783 41.68 27.11 -26.84
C SER A 783 42.80 26.12 -27.20
N LEU A 784 42.83 25.67 -28.45
CA LEU A 784 43.89 24.79 -28.95
C LEU A 784 45.21 25.54 -29.14
N ALA A 785 45.15 26.77 -29.64
CA ALA A 785 46.30 27.66 -29.73
C ALA A 785 46.88 27.97 -28.34
N GLU A 786 46.04 28.30 -27.34
CA GLU A 786 46.46 28.51 -25.95
C GLU A 786 47.13 27.27 -25.34
N GLN A 787 46.56 26.08 -25.59
CA GLN A 787 47.11 24.82 -25.08
C GLN A 787 48.48 24.50 -25.70
N ALA A 788 48.64 24.70 -27.01
CA ALA A 788 49.91 24.52 -27.70
C ALA A 788 50.97 25.52 -27.21
N PHE A 789 50.57 26.80 -27.08
CA PHE A 789 51.44 27.86 -26.56
C PHE A 789 51.88 27.55 -25.13
N ARG A 790 50.96 27.17 -24.24
CA ARG A 790 51.25 26.84 -22.84
C ARG A 790 52.24 25.67 -22.71
N GLN A 791 52.04 24.58 -23.44
CA GLN A 791 52.92 23.42 -23.38
C GLN A 791 54.36 23.76 -23.81
N GLN A 792 54.51 24.56 -24.86
CA GLN A 792 55.84 24.95 -25.33
C GLN A 792 56.46 26.05 -24.46
N ALA A 793 55.66 27.00 -23.96
CA ALA A 793 56.11 28.04 -23.04
C ALA A 793 56.56 27.48 -21.68
N GLU A 794 55.90 26.44 -21.15
CA GLU A 794 56.33 25.74 -19.92
C GLU A 794 57.72 25.10 -20.08
N VAL A 795 58.05 24.60 -21.27
CA VAL A 795 59.38 24.05 -21.59
C VAL A 795 60.43 25.16 -21.66
N ILE A 796 60.11 26.29 -22.28
CA ILE A 796 61.03 27.44 -22.41
C ILE A 796 61.29 28.11 -21.04
N LEU A 797 60.29 28.13 -20.16
CA LEU A 797 60.32 28.79 -18.85
C LEU A 797 60.61 27.83 -17.69
N ALA A 798 61.24 26.68 -17.94
CA ALA A 798 61.50 25.65 -16.93
C ALA A 798 62.19 26.19 -15.66
N ASP A 799 63.12 27.14 -15.81
CA ASP A 799 63.89 27.74 -14.70
C ASP A 799 63.24 29.01 -14.09
N GLY A 800 62.04 29.40 -14.54
CA GLY A 800 61.29 30.54 -13.98
C GLY A 800 61.82 31.95 -14.31
N GLN A 801 63.00 32.09 -14.94
CA GLN A 801 63.57 33.38 -15.30
C GLN A 801 63.17 33.86 -16.70
N LEU A 802 62.69 35.11 -16.78
CA LEU A 802 62.42 35.85 -18.02
C LEU A 802 63.69 36.58 -18.50
N THR A 803 64.57 35.86 -19.19
CA THR A 803 65.71 36.51 -19.88
C THR A 803 65.25 37.10 -21.22
N LYS A 804 65.94 38.14 -21.70
CA LYS A 804 65.63 38.80 -22.98
C LYS A 804 65.54 37.80 -24.15
N ALA A 805 66.42 36.80 -24.19
CA ALA A 805 66.41 35.73 -25.20
C ALA A 805 65.17 34.81 -25.12
N ARG A 806 64.67 34.53 -23.91
CA ARG A 806 63.44 33.72 -23.73
C ARG A 806 62.20 34.49 -24.12
N VAL A 807 62.16 35.80 -23.85
CA VAL A 807 61.09 36.67 -24.31
C VAL A 807 61.05 36.73 -25.84
N GLU A 808 62.21 36.79 -26.51
CA GLU A 808 62.29 36.71 -27.97
C GLU A 808 61.81 35.35 -28.51
N GLN A 809 62.18 34.23 -27.87
CA GLN A 809 61.68 32.90 -28.23
C GLN A 809 60.17 32.73 -28.00
N LEU A 810 59.63 33.29 -26.91
CA LEU A 810 58.19 33.28 -26.63
C LEU A 810 57.41 34.17 -27.61
N ASN A 811 57.97 35.31 -28.02
CA ASN A 811 57.37 36.18 -29.04
C ASN A 811 57.38 35.53 -30.44
N GLU A 812 58.42 34.76 -30.76
CA GLU A 812 58.46 33.97 -32.00
C GLU A 812 57.43 32.83 -31.97
N LEU A 813 57.27 32.20 -30.81
CA LEU A 813 56.29 31.14 -30.59
C LEU A 813 54.84 31.66 -30.66
N GLU A 814 54.59 32.86 -30.13
CA GLU A 814 53.31 33.57 -30.23
C GLU A 814 52.92 33.77 -31.70
N LYS A 815 53.87 34.22 -32.54
CA LYS A 815 53.66 34.40 -33.98
C LYS A 815 53.41 33.09 -34.74
N GLN A 816 54.08 32.01 -34.33
CA GLN A 816 53.93 30.69 -34.96
C GLN A 816 52.59 30.03 -34.64
N VAL A 817 52.11 30.18 -33.41
CA VAL A 817 50.83 29.61 -32.96
C VAL A 817 49.64 30.51 -33.35
N GLY A 818 49.88 31.82 -33.55
CA GLY A 818 48.86 32.80 -33.95
C GLY A 818 47.92 33.19 -32.81
N LEU A 819 48.40 33.15 -31.56
CA LEU A 819 47.63 33.52 -30.37
C LEU A 819 47.71 35.04 -30.15
N PRO A 820 46.62 35.73 -29.76
CA PRO A 820 46.70 37.16 -29.46
C PRO A 820 47.60 37.44 -28.25
N SER A 821 48.35 38.56 -28.34
CA SER A 821 49.40 38.93 -27.37
C SER A 821 48.91 39.04 -25.93
N GLN A 822 47.67 39.47 -25.72
CA GLN A 822 47.05 39.57 -24.40
C GLN A 822 46.97 38.21 -23.70
N TYR A 823 46.62 37.14 -24.43
CA TYR A 823 46.49 35.79 -23.89
C TYR A 823 47.85 35.12 -23.72
N ALA A 824 48.76 35.30 -24.69
CA ALA A 824 50.14 34.82 -24.58
C ALA A 824 50.83 35.40 -23.33
N GLN A 825 50.71 36.72 -23.11
CA GLN A 825 51.24 37.38 -21.93
C GLN A 825 50.59 36.92 -20.63
N LYS A 826 49.28 36.65 -20.62
CA LYS A 826 48.59 36.09 -19.45
C LYS A 826 49.12 34.69 -19.11
N ILE A 827 49.35 33.84 -20.12
CA ILE A 827 49.93 32.51 -19.93
C ILE A 827 51.37 32.60 -19.42
N ILE A 828 52.20 33.47 -20.00
CA ILE A 828 53.58 33.71 -19.54
C ILE A 828 53.60 34.19 -18.09
N LYS A 829 52.75 35.16 -17.72
CA LYS A 829 52.61 35.65 -16.34
C LYS A 829 52.20 34.52 -15.40
N ASN A 830 51.22 33.69 -15.77
CA ASN A 830 50.79 32.56 -14.94
C ASN A 830 51.87 31.49 -14.75
N ILE A 831 52.61 31.15 -15.81
CA ILE A 831 53.71 30.17 -15.71
C ILE A 831 54.83 30.72 -14.83
N THR A 832 55.19 31.99 -15.00
CA THR A 832 56.26 32.64 -14.24
C THR A 832 55.89 32.80 -12.76
N THR A 833 54.69 33.26 -12.43
CA THR A 833 54.23 33.34 -11.02
C THR A 833 54.22 31.96 -10.36
N THR A 834 53.72 30.93 -11.06
CA THR A 834 53.69 29.55 -10.53
C THR A 834 55.10 29.01 -10.26
N LYS A 835 56.06 29.28 -11.14
CA LYS A 835 57.45 28.83 -10.97
C LYS A 835 58.21 29.65 -9.91
N MET A 836 57.96 30.95 -9.81
CA MET A 836 58.53 31.80 -8.77
C MET A 836 58.01 31.40 -7.38
N ALA A 837 56.71 31.08 -7.24
CA ALA A 837 56.15 30.57 -5.99
C ALA A 837 56.84 29.28 -5.53
N ALA A 838 57.00 28.31 -6.43
CA ALA A 838 57.70 27.05 -6.13
C ALA A 838 59.17 27.26 -5.71
N ALA A 839 59.88 28.24 -6.30
CA ALA A 839 61.24 28.58 -5.93
C ALA A 839 61.33 29.22 -4.53
N ILE A 840 60.38 30.09 -4.19
CA ILE A 840 60.30 30.76 -2.87
C ILE A 840 59.98 29.73 -1.78
N GLU A 841 59.02 28.83 -2.00
CA GLU A 841 58.69 27.75 -1.04
C GLU A 841 59.90 26.86 -0.75
N THR A 842 60.67 26.51 -1.79
CA THR A 842 61.89 25.70 -1.64
C THR A 842 62.97 26.44 -0.82
N ALA A 843 63.14 27.75 -1.03
CA ALA A 843 64.11 28.56 -0.31
C ALA A 843 63.75 28.77 1.17
N ILE A 844 62.45 28.87 1.48
CA ILE A 844 61.92 28.91 2.86
C ILE A 844 62.19 27.59 3.58
N GLY A 845 61.89 26.45 2.94
CA GLY A 845 62.14 25.12 3.52
C GLY A 845 63.62 24.85 3.82
N GLN A 846 64.54 25.46 3.06
CA GLN A 846 65.99 25.38 3.29
C GLN A 846 66.52 26.38 4.32
N GLY A 847 65.66 27.26 4.87
CA GLY A 847 66.05 28.28 5.85
C GLY A 847 66.95 29.39 5.30
N ARG A 848 67.00 29.57 3.97
CA ARG A 848 67.81 30.59 3.29
C ARG A 848 67.14 31.96 3.21
N LEU A 849 65.84 32.02 3.52
CA LEU A 849 65.05 33.25 3.57
C LEU A 849 64.68 33.56 5.03
N ASN A 850 65.17 34.69 5.54
CA ASN A 850 64.80 35.22 6.86
C ASN A 850 63.78 36.36 6.71
N ILE A 851 63.08 36.75 7.79
CA ILE A 851 62.02 37.78 7.77
C ILE A 851 62.48 39.11 7.14
N LYS A 852 63.76 39.46 7.30
CA LYS A 852 64.37 40.65 6.67
C LYS A 852 64.36 40.56 5.14
N GLN A 853 64.71 39.40 4.58
CA GLN A 853 64.69 39.16 3.14
C GLN A 853 63.27 39.03 2.59
N ILE A 854 62.32 38.54 3.41
CA ILE A 854 60.89 38.53 3.06
C ILE A 854 60.35 39.97 2.97
N ARG A 855 60.79 40.87 3.87
CA ARG A 855 60.47 42.30 3.79
C ARG A 855 61.05 42.94 2.53
N GLU A 856 62.30 42.62 2.17
CA GLU A 856 62.92 43.07 0.90
C GLU A 856 62.16 42.58 -0.34
N LEU A 857 61.66 41.33 -0.34
CA LEU A 857 60.86 40.79 -1.43
C LEU A 857 59.48 41.44 -1.54
N LYS A 858 58.87 41.82 -0.41
CA LYS A 858 57.60 42.58 -0.36
C LYS A 858 57.80 44.02 -0.84
N GLU A 859 58.91 44.65 -0.45
CA GLU A 859 59.31 45.99 -0.94
C GLU A 859 59.61 45.98 -2.45
N ALA A 860 60.10 44.87 -2.99
CA ALA A 860 60.26 44.64 -4.43
C ALA A 860 58.93 44.37 -5.17
N ASN A 861 57.77 44.57 -4.53
CA ASN A 861 56.42 44.39 -5.09
C ASN A 861 56.08 42.93 -5.50
N VAL A 862 56.72 41.93 -4.88
CA VAL A 862 56.32 40.52 -5.06
C VAL A 862 55.13 40.23 -4.15
N ASP A 863 54.02 39.76 -4.72
CA ASP A 863 52.82 39.40 -3.97
C ASP A 863 52.99 38.05 -3.25
N LEU A 864 53.69 38.09 -2.11
CA LEU A 864 54.02 36.93 -1.29
C LEU A 864 52.79 36.30 -0.60
N ASP A 865 51.70 37.06 -0.46
CA ASP A 865 50.49 36.64 0.25
C ASP A 865 49.72 35.54 -0.49
N ASN A 866 49.69 35.62 -1.83
CA ASN A 866 49.07 34.62 -2.70
C ASN A 866 50.05 33.52 -3.13
N MET A 867 51.36 33.76 -3.02
CA MET A 867 52.41 32.84 -3.48
C MET A 867 52.90 31.84 -2.42
N ILE A 868 52.68 32.10 -1.12
CA ILE A 868 53.13 31.25 -0.02
C ILE A 868 51.94 30.82 0.85
N SER A 869 51.84 29.53 1.14
CA SER A 869 50.81 28.97 2.04
C SER A 869 50.86 29.56 3.46
N GLU A 870 49.69 29.69 4.10
CA GLU A 870 49.54 30.22 5.48
C GLU A 870 50.38 29.42 6.49
N SER A 871 50.46 28.09 6.33
CA SER A 871 51.23 27.21 7.21
C SER A 871 52.74 27.43 7.14
N LEU A 872 53.29 27.78 5.97
CA LEU A 872 54.71 28.12 5.84
C LEU A 872 55.00 29.49 6.47
N ARG A 873 54.07 30.45 6.36
CA ARG A 873 54.17 31.76 7.01
C ARG A 873 54.16 31.64 8.53
N GLU A 874 53.26 30.82 9.09
CA GLU A 874 53.21 30.51 10.52
C GLU A 874 54.49 29.84 11.04
N ASN A 875 55.09 28.91 10.26
CA ASN A 875 56.35 28.27 10.65
C ASN A 875 57.54 29.25 10.64
N LEU A 876 57.58 30.17 9.66
CA LEU A 876 58.57 31.24 9.63
C LEU A 876 58.45 32.17 10.83
N PHE A 877 57.22 32.53 11.21
CA PHE A 877 56.95 33.30 12.43
C PHE A 877 57.43 32.56 13.69
N LYS A 878 57.10 31.29 13.83
CA LYS A 878 57.53 30.47 14.97
C LYS A 878 59.05 30.42 15.11
N LYS A 879 59.76 30.21 14.00
CA LYS A 879 61.23 30.10 13.97
C LYS A 879 61.92 31.42 14.31
N THR A 880 61.38 32.54 13.82
CA THR A 880 61.92 33.88 14.09
C THR A 880 61.71 34.29 15.55
N VAL A 881 60.55 33.99 16.13
CA VAL A 881 60.29 34.22 17.56
C VAL A 881 61.19 33.35 18.44
N ASP A 882 61.42 32.08 18.08
CA ASP A 882 62.33 31.19 18.83
C ASP A 882 63.79 31.66 18.79
N GLU A 883 64.22 32.27 17.68
CA GLU A 883 65.54 32.90 17.55
C GLU A 883 65.67 34.15 18.45
N ILE A 884 64.61 34.97 18.55
CA ILE A 884 64.60 36.17 19.42
C ILE A 884 64.74 35.77 20.89
N PHE A 885 64.00 34.76 21.36
CA PHE A 885 64.10 34.26 22.74
C PHE A 885 65.43 33.58 23.08
N SER A 886 66.24 33.22 22.09
CA SER A 886 67.54 32.54 22.26
C SER A 886 68.75 33.45 22.00
N SER A 887 68.55 34.76 21.94
CA SER A 887 69.57 35.73 21.53
C SER A 887 70.58 36.11 22.61
N GLY A 888 70.35 35.77 23.89
CA GLY A 888 71.24 36.05 25.02
C GLY A 888 71.17 37.49 25.55
N THR A 889 70.36 38.35 24.95
CA THR A 889 70.33 39.81 25.18
C THR A 889 69.35 40.25 26.27
N GLY A 890 68.29 39.47 26.51
CA GLY A 890 67.28 39.76 27.54
C GLY A 890 66.39 40.96 27.24
N GLU A 891 66.30 41.36 25.97
CA GLU A 891 65.40 42.40 25.47
C GLU A 891 64.32 41.76 24.60
N PHE A 892 63.06 42.09 24.90
CA PHE A 892 61.90 41.61 24.18
C PHE A 892 61.05 42.81 23.81
N ASP A 893 61.05 43.17 22.52
CA ASP A 893 60.29 44.30 21.99
C ASP A 893 58.89 43.84 21.58
N GLU A 894 57.91 44.15 22.44
CA GLU A 894 56.51 43.73 22.26
C GLU A 894 55.91 44.22 20.93
N GLU A 895 56.22 45.45 20.50
CA GLU A 895 55.70 46.03 19.26
C GLU A 895 56.24 45.33 18.01
N GLU A 896 57.52 44.91 18.02
CA GLU A 896 58.11 44.23 16.87
C GLU A 896 57.55 42.82 16.71
N VAL A 897 57.44 42.09 17.82
CA VAL A 897 57.00 40.68 17.82
C VAL A 897 55.50 40.52 17.64
N PHE A 898 54.68 41.37 18.26
CA PHE A 898 53.23 41.23 18.23
C PHE A 898 52.54 42.01 17.09
N GLU A 899 53.17 43.06 16.55
CA GLU A 899 52.54 43.91 15.54
C GLU A 899 53.28 43.88 14.21
N LYS A 900 54.59 44.17 14.19
CA LYS A 900 55.33 44.32 12.91
C LYS A 900 55.52 43.00 12.17
N ILE A 901 55.99 41.94 12.85
CA ILE A 901 56.24 40.65 12.19
C ILE A 901 54.94 39.96 11.73
N PRO A 902 53.83 39.95 12.51
CA PRO A 902 52.56 39.38 12.05
C PRO A 902 51.96 40.16 10.88
N VAL A 903 52.13 41.48 10.81
CA VAL A 903 51.68 42.31 9.67
C VAL A 903 52.54 42.06 8.43
N ASP A 904 53.85 41.89 8.59
CA ASP A 904 54.75 41.58 7.47
C ASP A 904 54.42 40.24 6.82
N LEU A 905 54.14 39.22 7.63
CA LEU A 905 53.77 37.87 7.20
C LEU A 905 52.26 37.68 6.97
N ASN A 906 51.45 38.70 7.26
CA ASN A 906 49.99 38.66 7.15
C ASN A 906 49.36 37.45 7.88
N ILE A 907 49.77 37.25 9.14
CA ILE A 907 49.28 36.23 10.07
C ILE A 907 48.35 36.90 11.08
N ASN A 908 47.33 36.18 11.54
CA ASN A 908 46.42 36.70 12.55
C ASN A 908 47.16 37.03 13.86
N ALA A 909 47.13 38.29 14.27
CA ALA A 909 47.80 38.80 15.47
C ALA A 909 47.41 38.06 16.76
N ALA A 910 46.17 37.57 16.86
CA ALA A 910 45.72 36.81 18.04
C ALA A 910 46.34 35.40 18.09
N LYS A 911 46.46 34.71 16.94
CA LYS A 911 47.15 33.42 16.85
C LYS A 911 48.65 33.59 17.09
N ALA A 912 49.25 34.65 16.52
CA ALA A 912 50.65 34.99 16.73
C ALA A 912 50.97 35.22 18.22
N LYS A 913 50.11 35.96 18.94
CA LYS A 913 50.21 36.14 20.40
C LYS A 913 50.16 34.81 21.16
N GLY A 914 49.22 33.92 20.81
CA GLY A 914 49.13 32.59 21.40
C GLY A 914 50.42 31.77 21.22
N VAL A 915 50.95 31.72 20.01
CA VAL A 915 52.20 30.99 19.69
C VAL A 915 53.40 31.56 20.45
N VAL A 916 53.49 32.89 20.58
CA VAL A 916 54.55 33.54 21.36
C VAL A 916 54.45 33.19 22.85
N HIS A 917 53.24 33.19 23.43
CA HIS A 917 53.05 32.83 24.84
C HIS A 917 53.36 31.35 25.12
N GLU A 918 52.97 30.43 24.23
CA GLU A 918 53.30 29.01 24.34
C GLU A 918 54.83 28.79 24.28
N LEU A 919 55.50 29.44 23.32
CA LEU A 919 56.96 29.38 23.20
C LEU A 919 57.65 29.95 24.44
N ALA A 920 57.23 31.13 24.91
CA ALA A 920 57.80 31.78 26.10
C ALA A 920 57.63 30.91 27.37
N GLN A 921 56.46 30.30 27.59
CA GLN A 921 56.24 29.40 28.73
C GLN A 921 57.13 28.15 28.67
N SER A 922 57.25 27.55 27.49
CA SER A 922 58.11 26.37 27.29
C SER A 922 59.59 26.70 27.47
N ARG A 923 60.01 27.91 27.11
CA ARG A 923 61.41 28.35 27.19
C ARG A 923 61.79 28.84 28.58
N LEU A 924 60.88 29.45 29.34
CA LEU A 924 61.09 29.91 30.73
C LEU A 924 61.69 28.82 31.64
N SER A 925 61.11 27.61 31.65
CA SER A 925 61.64 26.52 32.46
C SER A 925 62.96 25.97 31.92
N ASN A 926 63.07 25.88 30.59
CA ASN A 926 64.27 25.37 29.92
C ASN A 926 65.49 26.29 30.08
N SER A 927 65.31 27.61 30.04
CA SER A 927 66.40 28.57 30.25
C SER A 927 66.89 28.59 31.69
N LEU A 928 66.01 28.37 32.68
CA LEU A 928 66.43 28.16 34.08
C LEU A 928 67.22 26.87 34.24
N ILE A 929 66.76 25.75 33.67
CA ILE A 929 67.50 24.47 33.67
C ILE A 929 68.86 24.64 33.00
N GLN A 930 68.92 25.36 31.89
CA GLN A 930 70.17 25.66 31.18
C GLN A 930 71.10 26.54 32.02
N ALA A 931 70.59 27.56 32.70
CA ALA A 931 71.36 28.39 33.62
C ALA A 931 71.95 27.57 34.77
N VAL A 932 71.17 26.67 35.40
CA VAL A 932 71.68 25.78 36.47
C VAL A 932 72.70 24.77 35.92
N ALA A 933 72.48 24.21 34.73
CA ALA A 933 73.43 23.31 34.10
C ALA A 933 74.78 24.02 33.82
N LEU A 934 74.72 25.26 33.33
CA LEU A 934 75.91 26.08 33.07
C LEU A 934 76.59 26.55 34.36
N LEU A 935 75.83 26.75 35.45
CA LEU A 935 76.37 27.01 36.79
C LEU A 935 77.23 25.83 37.26
N ARG A 936 76.72 24.60 37.13
CA ARG A 936 77.46 23.38 37.49
C ARG A 936 78.73 23.20 36.63
N GLN A 937 78.70 23.64 35.38
CA GLN A 937 79.86 23.68 34.49
C GLN A 937 80.80 24.88 34.75
N ARG A 938 80.50 25.75 35.73
CA ARG A 938 81.24 26.98 36.08
C ARG A 938 81.35 28.02 34.95
N ASN A 939 80.50 27.94 33.92
CA ASN A 939 80.50 28.90 32.81
C ASN A 939 79.69 30.15 33.16
N ARG A 940 80.35 31.17 33.73
CA ARG A 940 79.69 32.39 34.23
C ARG A 940 79.02 33.23 33.14
N GLN A 941 79.62 33.33 31.95
CA GLN A 941 79.04 34.12 30.85
C GLN A 941 77.79 33.46 30.26
N GLY A 942 77.83 32.14 30.09
CA GLY A 942 76.67 31.37 29.63
C GLY A 942 75.50 31.41 30.61
N VAL A 943 75.80 31.43 31.92
CA VAL A 943 74.78 31.64 32.97
C VAL A 943 74.10 33.00 32.80
N VAL A 944 74.85 34.08 32.61
CA VAL A 944 74.29 35.43 32.42
C VAL A 944 73.45 35.52 31.15
N SER A 945 73.88 34.91 30.02
CA SER A 945 73.07 34.89 28.79
C SER A 945 71.77 34.11 28.96
N SER A 946 71.81 32.92 29.58
CA SER A 946 70.60 32.14 29.82
C SER A 946 69.67 32.79 30.86
N LEU A 947 70.20 33.52 31.84
CA LEU A 947 69.40 34.33 32.77
C LEU A 947 68.79 35.56 32.08
N ASN A 948 69.47 36.16 31.11
CA ASN A 948 68.89 37.20 30.28
C ASN A 948 67.79 36.64 29.36
N ASP A 949 67.98 35.47 28.75
CA ASP A 949 66.94 34.77 27.98
C ASP A 949 65.71 34.44 28.85
N LEU A 950 65.94 34.03 30.10
CA LEU A 950 64.90 33.84 31.10
C LEU A 950 64.10 35.13 31.36
N LEU A 951 64.78 36.28 31.47
CA LEU A 951 64.14 37.58 31.65
C LEU A 951 63.38 38.05 30.39
N ALA A 952 63.87 37.76 29.18
CA ALA A 952 63.12 38.02 27.94
C ALA A 952 61.83 37.20 27.88
N CYS A 953 61.88 35.93 28.29
CA CYS A 953 60.70 35.07 28.36
C CYS A 953 59.71 35.52 29.44
N ASP A 954 60.19 35.97 30.61
CA ASP A 954 59.33 36.51 31.68
C ASP A 954 58.66 37.84 31.29
N LYS A 955 59.33 38.69 30.51
CA LYS A 955 58.70 39.90 29.97
C LYS A 955 57.53 39.57 29.03
N ALA A 956 57.67 38.54 28.20
CA ALA A 956 56.60 38.08 27.31
C ALA A 956 55.45 37.37 28.04
N VAL A 957 55.73 36.68 29.17
CA VAL A 957 54.75 36.02 30.05
C VAL A 957 55.19 36.16 31.51
N PRO A 958 54.59 37.06 32.30
CA PRO A 958 54.94 37.24 33.71
C PRO A 958 54.64 35.96 34.50
N ALA A 959 55.67 35.31 35.05
CA ALA A 959 55.53 34.04 35.75
C ALA A 959 55.54 34.19 37.29
N ASN A 960 54.95 33.20 37.98
CA ASN A 960 55.10 32.97 39.42
C ASN A 960 56.54 32.51 39.74
N PRO A 961 57.01 32.57 41.02
CA PRO A 961 58.35 32.12 41.37
C PRO A 961 58.61 30.68 40.90
N LEU A 962 59.72 30.48 40.19
CA LEU A 962 60.11 29.19 39.65
C LEU A 962 60.61 28.31 40.81
N SER A 963 59.98 27.15 41.01
CA SER A 963 60.40 26.19 42.04
C SER A 963 61.62 25.40 41.58
N TRP A 964 62.71 25.45 42.35
CA TRP A 964 63.87 24.57 42.19
C TRP A 964 64.18 23.89 43.52
N ASP A 965 64.55 22.61 43.47
CA ASP A 965 64.71 21.79 44.66
C ASP A 965 65.91 22.20 45.54
N VAL A 966 66.93 22.84 44.94
CA VAL A 966 68.15 23.28 45.65
C VAL A 966 68.20 24.81 45.73
N PRO A 967 67.81 25.43 46.86
CA PRO A 967 67.76 26.88 46.99
C PRO A 967 69.14 27.54 46.98
N GLU A 968 70.21 26.79 47.30
CA GLU A 968 71.60 27.27 47.26
C GLU A 968 72.06 27.54 45.82
N GLU A 969 71.68 26.70 44.85
CA GLU A 969 72.02 26.91 43.43
C GLU A 969 71.35 28.18 42.88
N LEU A 970 70.14 28.51 43.35
CA LEU A 970 69.44 29.75 42.98
C LEU A 970 70.12 30.99 43.58
N ALA A 971 70.59 30.90 44.83
CA ALA A 971 71.36 31.94 45.47
C ALA A 971 72.69 32.19 44.75
N ASP A 972 73.37 31.13 44.28
CA ASP A 972 74.59 31.22 43.51
C ASP A 972 74.37 31.83 42.11
N LEU A 973 73.28 31.48 41.42
CA LEU A 973 72.88 32.12 40.17
C LEU A 973 72.66 33.62 40.35
N TYR A 974 71.94 34.01 41.41
CA TYR A 974 71.70 35.41 41.74
C TYR A 974 73.00 36.15 42.10
N ALA A 975 73.92 35.50 42.81
CA ALA A 975 75.23 36.07 43.14
C ALA A 975 76.12 36.26 41.90
N ILE A 976 76.10 35.32 40.95
CA ILE A 976 76.83 35.46 39.67
C ILE A 976 76.22 36.58 38.83
N TYR A 977 74.90 36.68 38.80
CA TYR A 977 74.21 37.75 38.08
C TYR A 977 74.46 39.12 38.73
N LEU A 978 74.44 39.23 40.07
CA LEU A 978 74.83 40.44 40.81
C LEU A 978 76.24 40.92 40.46
N LYS A 979 77.20 40.00 40.31
CA LYS A 979 78.59 40.31 39.92
C LYS A 979 78.72 40.82 38.49
N SER A 980 77.70 40.66 37.66
CA SER A 980 77.69 41.15 36.26
C SER A 980 77.13 42.58 36.11
N GLU A 981 76.86 43.28 37.22
CA GLU A 981 76.26 44.64 37.28
C GLU A 981 75.03 44.86 36.36
N PRO A 982 73.95 44.06 36.46
CA PRO A 982 72.75 44.27 35.65
C PRO A 982 71.95 45.48 36.13
N ALA A 983 71.10 46.01 35.24
CA ALA A 983 70.15 47.07 35.58
C ALA A 983 69.31 46.69 36.83
N PRO A 984 69.06 47.63 37.76
CA PRO A 984 68.43 47.32 39.05
C PRO A 984 67.03 46.70 38.89
N GLU A 985 66.31 47.05 37.82
CA GLU A 985 65.00 46.48 37.48
C GLU A 985 65.09 44.99 37.10
N LYS A 986 66.09 44.60 36.29
CA LYS A 986 66.34 43.20 35.89
C LYS A 986 66.76 42.37 37.10
N LEU A 987 67.55 42.94 38.00
CA LEU A 987 67.95 42.30 39.26
C LEU A 987 66.78 42.05 40.20
N SER A 988 65.95 43.07 40.44
CA SER A 988 64.76 42.95 41.30
C SER A 988 63.75 41.95 40.74
N ARG A 989 63.55 41.94 39.42
CA ARG A 989 62.66 40.97 38.77
C ARG A 989 63.23 39.56 38.85
N LEU A 990 64.52 39.37 38.59
CA LEU A 990 65.17 38.07 38.75
C LEU A 990 65.09 37.55 40.20
N GLN A 991 65.27 38.43 41.19
CA GLN A 991 65.11 38.09 42.60
C GLN A 991 63.69 37.56 42.90
N SER A 992 62.66 38.22 42.35
CA SER A 992 61.27 37.78 42.50
C SER A 992 60.99 36.44 41.80
N LEU A 993 61.62 36.18 40.65
CA LEU A 993 61.44 34.94 39.88
C LEU A 993 62.15 33.75 40.51
N LEU A 994 63.32 33.94 41.11
CA LEU A 994 64.05 32.90 41.81
C LEU A 994 63.54 32.67 43.25
N GLY A 995 62.58 33.48 43.73
CA GLY A 995 61.95 33.30 45.03
C GLY A 995 62.87 33.52 46.24
N ILE A 996 63.93 34.32 46.09
CA ILE A 996 64.94 34.57 47.14
C ILE A 996 64.40 35.61 48.14
N SER A 997 64.44 35.30 49.45
CA SER A 997 63.96 36.22 50.48
C SER A 997 64.78 37.50 50.56
N ASP A 998 64.15 38.63 50.89
CA ASP A 998 64.84 39.93 50.98
C ASP A 998 66.02 39.90 51.97
N SER A 999 65.95 39.07 53.01
CA SER A 999 67.04 38.86 53.96
C SER A 999 68.24 38.11 53.36
N THR A 1000 68.01 37.09 52.53
CA THR A 1000 69.10 36.34 51.86
C THR A 1000 69.70 37.13 50.70
N ALA A 1001 68.87 37.87 49.95
CA ALA A 1001 69.36 38.77 48.90
C ALA A 1001 70.20 39.93 49.48
N ALA A 1002 69.81 40.49 50.64
CA ALA A 1002 70.60 41.49 51.35
C ALA A 1002 71.94 40.93 51.85
N ALA A 1003 71.94 39.73 52.44
CA ALA A 1003 73.16 39.06 52.89
C ALA A 1003 74.12 38.76 51.73
N LEU A 1004 73.62 38.35 50.56
CA LEU A 1004 74.44 38.10 49.37
C LEU A 1004 75.01 39.40 48.77
N ARG A 1005 74.29 40.53 48.84
CA ARG A 1005 74.82 41.85 48.48
C ARG A 1005 75.93 42.30 49.43
N GLU A 1006 75.73 42.12 50.75
CA GLU A 1006 76.71 42.53 51.78
C GLU A 1006 77.97 41.63 51.79
N MET A 1007 77.81 40.34 51.46
CA MET A 1007 78.92 39.40 51.29
C MET A 1007 79.70 39.65 49.99
N GLY A 1008 79.02 40.13 48.94
CA GLY A 1008 79.63 40.59 47.69
C GLY A 1008 80.68 41.70 47.91
N ASP A 1009 80.42 42.61 48.84
CA ASP A 1009 81.34 43.72 49.15
C ASP A 1009 82.56 43.29 50.00
N ARG A 1010 82.45 42.23 50.83
CA ARG A 1010 83.58 41.75 51.66
C ARG A 1010 84.58 40.84 50.93
N VAL A 1011 84.29 40.37 49.73
CA VAL A 1011 85.18 39.49 48.93
C VAL A 1011 86.04 40.28 47.93
N LEU A 1012 86.15 41.60 48.09
CA LEU A 1012 87.06 42.43 47.29
C LEU A 1012 88.56 42.28 47.64
N ASN A 1013 89.00 41.33 48.49
CA ASN A 1013 90.41 41.22 48.89
C ASN A 1013 90.94 39.83 49.32
N LEU A 1014 90.52 38.72 48.69
CA LEU A 1014 91.20 37.43 48.84
C LEU A 1014 91.40 36.71 47.49
N GLY A 1015 92.61 36.86 46.96
CA GLY A 1015 93.35 35.80 46.27
C GLY A 1015 92.91 35.44 44.84
N ALA A 1016 93.62 36.00 43.86
CA ALA A 1016 93.89 35.26 42.63
C ALA A 1016 94.80 34.07 42.96
N GLU A 1017 94.34 32.84 42.79
CA GLU A 1017 95.20 31.72 42.36
C GLU A 1017 94.40 30.81 41.41
N GLU A 1018 94.97 30.68 40.21
CA GLU A 1018 94.65 29.66 39.23
C GLU A 1018 95.08 28.29 39.79
N GLU A 1019 94.14 27.38 40.06
CA GLU A 1019 94.46 25.95 40.07
C GLU A 1019 94.01 25.32 38.77
N LYS A 1020 95.00 25.05 37.91
CA LYS A 1020 94.91 24.09 36.82
C LYS A 1020 94.46 22.74 37.39
N PHE A 1021 93.25 22.31 37.06
CA PHE A 1021 92.92 20.89 37.07
C PHE A 1021 93.00 20.35 35.64
N VAL A 1022 94.03 19.53 35.41
CA VAL A 1022 94.08 18.61 34.28
C VAL A 1022 93.04 17.52 34.53
N PHE A 1023 92.04 17.43 33.65
CA PHE A 1023 91.53 16.17 33.11
C PHE A 1023 91.01 16.40 31.70
#